data_AF-A0A3D5D7H9-F1
#
_entry.id   AF-A0A3D5D7H9-F1
#
_cell.length_a   1.000
_cell.length_b   1.000
_cell.length_c   1.000
_cell.angle_alpha   90.00
_cell.angle_beta   90.00
_cell.angle_gamma   90.00
#
_symmetry.space_group_name_H-M   'P 1'
#
loop_
_entity.id
_entity.type
_entity.pdbx_description
1 polymer ?
#
loop_
_entity_poly.entity_id
_entity_poly.type
_entity_poly.pdbx_seq_one_letter_code
_entity_poly.pdbx_strand_id
1 'polypeptide(L)'
;MNPHWVANFKKLPKHPITRGVKPFKANDEWYFHMRFAPGMKGVTPILSDVAPKETMRRGNGAHSGNEHVRKSVAAGDLQHVAWAFERPNGGRGFGFTGGHNHLNWGNDDFRKTVLNAIVWVSKAEVPANGVPSKVSEQDLYANLDNKGRRPKPRSNPGPQATSKITGPKPVAESKVITKKTGPAKLIAKIAGAKELHLVVTDGGNGYACDWADWAEPELIDATGKRTKLTDLKWKAASAGFGAVQLNKNCGGDTMKLNGLTVPFGIGTHANSIVSYELPAGHKFVEFMSHVGLDSGGLDQGNCGDQASVQFHVFTQQPKFVKVAGGGGANINSRSPKEATENLDIHEKLQAELFASEPMMLSPSNIDIDHRGRVWVCEIINYRGHRNRRQEGDRILILEDTDGDGKADEKTLFYQGRDIDSPHGVCVLATPDGKGTKVIVSAGDKVQVFTDMDGDDKPDKKEVLFSGIGGSQHDHGIHAFVFGPDGRLYFNFGNTGHQVRDKDGKPIMDRAGNEVNDRRNPYQQGMVFRCKLDGSDFETLGWNFRNNWMIAVDSFGSLWQSDNDDDGNRAVRINYVMEFGNYGFRSEITGAGWRANRTNIEKSIPLRHWHLNDPGVIPNLLQTGAGSPTGICIYEGDLLPKEFYGQMIHCDAGPSIVRAYPVKPSGAGYTASIVNILDGAKKDRWFRPSDVKVAPDGSLFVADWYDPGVGGHRMGDLNRGRLFRVTPKGFNKGYKVPKQNYNSVDGLIAALQNPNNSVRHIAFTELKKRGAAAKAGLQKLAGNGQPRQRARALWLLAQIDGNLASTVKQAAADKDENIRGMALRIARQHKVDVIPLVRELAGDPSPVVRRECLIALRHNDNKDAPALWAKLANAHDGKDRWYLEALGLAADKQENAFFDAWVKTAKLGTPAANDIIWRNRGTHGAKHLADIILSKKTTAAEKPRYLRAMDFIPKSKEKDDALARIALGALE
;
A
#
# COMPACT_ATOMS: atom_id res chain seq x y z
N MET A 1 24.05 -25.13 8.65
CA MET A 1 22.66 -25.54 8.96
C MET A 1 22.04 -24.52 9.88
N ASN A 2 20.79 -24.11 9.70
CA ASN A 2 20.15 -23.00 10.44
C ASN A 2 18.72 -23.30 10.96
N PRO A 3 18.50 -24.37 11.75
CA PRO A 3 17.20 -24.60 12.35
C PRO A 3 16.98 -23.71 13.59
N HIS A 4 15.72 -23.50 13.97
CA HIS A 4 15.39 -22.93 15.27
C HIS A 4 15.49 -23.99 16.37
N TRP A 5 16.27 -23.72 17.42
CA TRP A 5 16.34 -24.56 18.62
C TRP A 5 16.84 -23.77 19.83
N VAL A 6 16.58 -24.28 21.03
CA VAL A 6 17.02 -23.66 22.30
C VAL A 6 18.41 -24.15 22.65
N ALA A 7 19.42 -23.29 22.46
CA ALA A 7 20.77 -23.55 22.93
C ALA A 7 20.88 -23.23 24.42
N ASN A 8 21.64 -24.06 25.14
CA ASN A 8 21.80 -24.08 26.58
C ASN A 8 23.28 -23.95 26.96
N PHE A 9 23.74 -22.71 27.05
CA PHE A 9 25.14 -22.37 27.30
C PHE A 9 25.48 -22.52 28.79
N LYS A 10 25.69 -23.77 29.22
CA LYS A 10 26.01 -24.13 30.60
C LYS A 10 27.44 -23.79 31.01
N LYS A 11 28.38 -23.87 30.06
CA LYS A 11 29.81 -23.67 30.28
C LYS A 11 30.30 -22.55 29.36
N LEU A 12 31.06 -21.63 29.92
CA LEU A 12 31.67 -20.51 29.21
C LEU A 12 33.19 -20.59 29.39
N PRO A 13 33.99 -20.36 28.33
CA PRO A 13 35.45 -20.35 28.46
C PRO A 13 35.93 -19.20 29.36
N LYS A 14 37.15 -19.29 29.88
CA LYS A 14 37.83 -18.15 30.50
C LYS A 14 38.35 -17.22 29.39
N HIS A 15 37.58 -16.18 29.05
CA HIS A 15 37.92 -15.22 28.00
C HIS A 15 37.41 -13.83 28.37
N PRO A 16 38.03 -12.71 27.93
CA PRO A 16 37.48 -11.38 28.21
C PRO A 16 36.01 -11.20 27.78
N ILE A 17 35.61 -11.82 26.66
CA ILE A 17 34.23 -11.78 26.14
C ILE A 17 33.21 -12.36 27.15
N THR A 18 33.61 -13.33 27.97
CA THR A 18 32.71 -14.02 28.92
C THR A 18 32.74 -13.41 30.32
N ARG A 19 33.48 -12.32 30.55
CA ARG A 19 33.47 -11.60 31.85
C ARG A 19 32.06 -11.15 32.22
N GLY A 20 31.61 -11.57 33.41
CA GLY A 20 30.28 -11.25 33.94
C GLY A 20 29.09 -11.88 33.21
N VAL A 21 29.32 -12.74 32.22
CA VAL A 21 28.28 -13.53 31.54
C VAL A 21 27.98 -14.76 32.37
N LYS A 22 26.71 -14.95 32.77
CA LYS A 22 26.25 -16.14 33.50
C LYS A 22 25.73 -17.20 32.52
N PRO A 23 25.63 -18.48 32.91
CA PRO A 23 24.99 -19.50 32.08
C PRO A 23 23.56 -19.10 31.68
N PHE A 24 23.22 -19.25 30.40
CA PHE A 24 21.91 -18.85 29.88
C PHE A 24 21.41 -19.77 28.77
N LYS A 25 20.10 -19.70 28.51
CA LYS A 25 19.45 -20.33 27.36
C LYS A 25 18.97 -19.27 26.38
N ALA A 26 18.91 -19.63 25.11
CA ALA A 26 18.31 -18.80 24.07
C ALA A 26 17.88 -19.68 22.89
N ASN A 27 16.61 -19.58 22.47
CA ASN A 27 16.20 -20.10 21.16
C ASN A 27 16.27 -19.03 20.10
N ASP A 28 16.94 -19.42 19.04
CA ASP A 28 17.32 -18.59 17.93
C ASP A 28 17.45 -19.51 16.71
N GLU A 29 17.63 -18.91 15.55
CA GLU A 29 18.00 -19.63 14.33
C GLU A 29 19.52 -19.86 14.32
N TRP A 30 20.01 -20.73 15.19
CA TRP A 30 21.45 -20.93 15.36
C TRP A 30 22.06 -21.65 14.16
N TYR A 31 23.15 -21.07 13.62
CA TYR A 31 23.91 -21.72 12.57
C TYR A 31 24.96 -22.61 13.22
N PHE A 32 24.93 -23.91 12.92
CA PHE A 32 25.89 -24.86 13.47
C PHE A 32 26.51 -25.77 12.39
N HIS A 33 27.46 -26.59 12.84
CA HIS A 33 28.37 -27.39 12.01
C HIS A 33 29.27 -26.50 11.12
N MET A 34 29.82 -25.45 11.74
CA MET A 34 30.73 -24.50 11.10
C MET A 34 32.10 -25.14 10.84
N ARG A 35 32.70 -24.80 9.69
CA ARG A 35 34.08 -25.20 9.39
C ARG A 35 35.04 -24.13 9.89
N PHE A 36 35.98 -24.52 10.75
CA PHE A 36 36.99 -23.63 11.32
C PHE A 36 38.38 -23.93 10.75
N ALA A 37 39.34 -23.06 11.06
CA ALA A 37 40.74 -23.29 10.71
C ALA A 37 41.22 -24.65 11.28
N PRO A 38 42.12 -25.37 10.58
CA PRO A 38 42.65 -26.65 11.06
C PRO A 38 43.15 -26.55 12.50
N GLY A 39 42.72 -27.49 13.35
CA GLY A 39 43.06 -27.51 14.78
C GLY A 39 42.53 -26.33 15.60
N MET A 40 41.51 -25.60 15.11
CA MET A 40 40.98 -24.38 15.74
C MET A 40 42.05 -23.31 15.97
N LYS A 41 43.11 -23.28 15.14
CA LYS A 41 44.23 -22.34 15.31
C LYS A 41 43.73 -20.89 15.30
N GLY A 42 43.96 -20.19 16.42
CA GLY A 42 43.51 -18.81 16.63
C GLY A 42 42.02 -18.65 16.94
N VAL A 43 41.23 -19.73 16.96
CA VAL A 43 39.78 -19.71 17.24
C VAL A 43 39.52 -20.16 18.67
N THR A 44 38.82 -19.34 19.46
CA THR A 44 38.33 -19.69 20.80
C THR A 44 36.81 -19.77 20.78
N PRO A 45 36.19 -20.96 20.94
CA PRO A 45 34.74 -21.07 21.09
C PRO A 45 34.25 -20.30 22.32
N ILE A 46 33.29 -19.42 22.13
CA ILE A 46 32.69 -18.58 23.19
C ILE A 46 31.36 -19.16 23.67
N LEU A 47 30.48 -19.52 22.74
CA LEU A 47 29.20 -20.16 23.05
C LEU A 47 29.12 -21.48 22.29
N SER A 48 28.90 -22.57 23.02
CA SER A 48 28.78 -23.91 22.46
C SER A 48 27.70 -24.71 23.17
N ASP A 49 26.97 -25.51 22.43
CA ASP A 49 26.01 -26.49 22.97
C ASP A 49 25.81 -27.65 21.98
N VAL A 50 25.16 -28.72 22.41
CA VAL A 50 24.83 -29.87 21.55
C VAL A 50 23.48 -29.62 20.89
N ALA A 51 23.44 -29.61 19.55
CA ALA A 51 22.18 -29.46 18.83
C ALA A 51 21.28 -30.69 19.05
N PRO A 52 19.99 -30.51 19.38
CA PRO A 52 19.10 -31.63 19.68
C PRO A 52 18.66 -32.34 18.39
N LYS A 53 18.31 -33.64 18.46
CA LYS A 53 17.95 -34.48 17.30
C LYS A 53 16.79 -33.88 16.48
N GLU A 54 15.92 -33.12 17.12
CA GLU A 54 14.78 -32.42 16.54
C GLU A 54 15.18 -31.41 15.46
N THR A 55 16.42 -30.91 15.51
CA THR A 55 16.99 -30.05 14.47
C THR A 55 17.12 -30.75 13.11
N MET A 56 17.03 -32.09 13.08
CA MET A 56 17.19 -32.94 11.90
C MET A 56 15.87 -33.51 11.33
N ARG A 57 14.70 -33.02 11.78
CA ARG A 57 13.38 -33.53 11.34
C ARG A 57 13.06 -33.28 9.86
N ARG A 58 13.67 -32.29 9.22
CA ARG A 58 13.47 -31.97 7.79
C ARG A 58 14.33 -32.88 6.91
N GLY A 59 13.91 -33.15 5.67
CA GLY A 59 14.69 -33.93 4.69
C GLY A 59 16.02 -33.27 4.30
N ASN A 60 16.89 -33.98 3.58
CA ASN A 60 18.17 -33.41 3.13
C ASN A 60 17.95 -32.24 2.15
N GLY A 61 18.79 -31.21 2.27
CA GLY A 61 18.66 -29.99 1.47
C GLY A 61 19.63 -28.91 1.95
N ALA A 62 19.87 -27.91 1.10
CA ALA A 62 20.84 -26.85 1.33
C ALA A 62 20.65 -26.09 2.67
N HIS A 63 19.41 -26.08 3.21
CA HIS A 63 19.03 -25.41 4.46
C HIS A 63 18.44 -26.35 5.52
N SER A 64 18.46 -27.67 5.29
CA SER A 64 17.74 -28.65 6.13
C SER A 64 18.54 -29.88 6.53
N GLY A 65 19.71 -30.11 5.93
CA GLY A 65 20.72 -31.06 6.42
C GLY A 65 21.44 -31.81 5.31
N ASN A 66 22.51 -32.51 5.68
CA ASN A 66 23.12 -33.58 4.89
C ASN A 66 23.54 -34.73 5.82
N GLU A 67 24.01 -35.82 5.25
CA GLU A 67 24.39 -37.02 6.01
C GLU A 67 25.49 -36.76 7.05
N HIS A 68 26.47 -35.90 6.75
CA HIS A 68 27.55 -35.55 7.67
C HIS A 68 27.04 -34.79 8.90
N VAL A 69 26.18 -33.79 8.71
CA VAL A 69 25.62 -33.03 9.84
C VAL A 69 24.73 -33.91 10.72
N ARG A 70 23.97 -34.83 10.11
CA ARG A 70 23.15 -35.80 10.86
C ARG A 70 24.00 -36.73 11.71
N LYS A 71 25.12 -37.24 11.18
CA LYS A 71 26.07 -38.06 11.93
C LYS A 71 26.64 -37.28 13.11
N SER A 72 27.05 -36.03 12.90
CA SER A 72 27.60 -35.16 13.96
C SER A 72 26.59 -34.87 15.07
N VAL A 73 25.34 -34.55 14.72
CA VAL A 73 24.26 -34.34 15.71
C VAL A 73 23.88 -35.63 16.43
N ALA A 74 23.85 -36.77 15.73
CA ALA A 74 23.58 -38.07 16.34
C ALA A 74 24.68 -38.51 17.31
N ALA A 75 25.95 -38.17 17.02
CA ALA A 75 27.09 -38.39 17.89
C ALA A 75 27.12 -37.45 19.12
N GLY A 76 26.31 -36.39 19.11
CA GLY A 76 26.27 -35.41 20.20
C GLY A 76 27.44 -34.43 20.17
N ASP A 77 28.04 -34.19 19.00
CA ASP A 77 29.17 -33.28 18.86
C ASP A 77 28.79 -31.86 19.27
N LEU A 78 29.69 -31.19 19.99
CA LEU A 78 29.53 -29.80 20.38
C LEU A 78 29.49 -28.87 19.16
N GLN A 79 28.52 -27.97 19.16
CA GLN A 79 28.32 -26.99 18.11
C GLN A 79 28.72 -25.61 18.59
N HIS A 80 29.66 -24.96 17.90
CA HIS A 80 30.15 -23.62 18.23
C HIS A 80 29.34 -22.56 17.48
N VAL A 81 28.57 -21.76 18.22
CA VAL A 81 27.65 -20.75 17.66
C VAL A 81 28.10 -19.30 17.94
N ALA A 82 29.14 -19.15 18.75
CA ALA A 82 29.92 -17.93 18.89
C ALA A 82 31.39 -18.26 19.11
N TRP A 83 32.31 -17.51 18.51
CA TRP A 83 33.75 -17.73 18.64
C TRP A 83 34.54 -16.42 18.51
N ALA A 84 35.64 -16.32 19.24
CA ALA A 84 36.66 -15.30 19.05
C ALA A 84 37.73 -15.80 18.08
N PHE A 85 38.33 -14.90 17.31
CA PHE A 85 39.47 -15.19 16.45
C PHE A 85 40.58 -14.17 16.66
N GLU A 86 41.79 -14.65 16.94
CA GLU A 86 43.00 -13.81 17.05
C GLU A 86 44.00 -14.17 15.96
N ARG A 87 44.40 -13.17 15.18
CA ARG A 87 45.44 -13.29 14.17
C ARG A 87 46.82 -13.17 14.81
N PRO A 88 47.87 -13.79 14.22
CA PRO A 88 49.24 -13.67 14.72
C PRO A 88 49.74 -12.22 14.89
N ASN A 89 49.23 -11.28 14.09
CA ASN A 89 49.56 -9.86 14.17
C ASN A 89 48.70 -9.07 15.19
N GLY A 90 47.98 -9.76 16.07
CA GLY A 90 47.15 -9.16 17.12
C GLY A 90 45.82 -8.57 16.63
N GLY A 91 45.38 -8.87 15.41
CA GLY A 91 44.03 -8.55 14.95
C GLY A 91 42.99 -9.45 15.61
N ARG A 92 41.86 -8.88 16.06
CA ARG A 92 40.78 -9.60 16.77
C ARG A 92 39.50 -9.61 15.95
N GLY A 93 38.75 -10.70 15.99
CA GLY A 93 37.44 -10.84 15.37
C GLY A 93 36.51 -11.69 16.21
N PHE A 94 35.21 -11.52 16.03
CA PHE A 94 34.19 -12.30 16.73
C PHE A 94 33.13 -12.75 15.73
N GLY A 95 32.87 -14.06 15.68
CA GLY A 95 31.79 -14.65 14.92
C GLY A 95 30.64 -15.01 15.84
N PHE A 96 29.41 -14.73 15.41
CA PHE A 96 28.19 -14.97 16.17
C PHE A 96 27.04 -15.26 15.22
N THR A 97 26.33 -16.36 15.46
CA THR A 97 25.22 -16.78 14.58
C THR A 97 23.84 -16.54 15.18
N GLY A 98 23.77 -15.91 16.36
CA GLY A 98 22.52 -15.53 17.01
C GLY A 98 22.00 -14.17 16.53
N GLY A 99 20.80 -13.80 16.96
CA GLY A 99 20.16 -12.51 16.67
C GLY A 99 19.02 -12.58 15.65
N HIS A 100 18.62 -13.76 15.18
CA HIS A 100 17.43 -13.90 14.32
C HIS A 100 16.15 -13.73 15.14
N ASN A 101 16.16 -14.16 16.41
CA ASN A 101 15.09 -13.88 17.35
C ASN A 101 15.38 -12.62 18.17
N HIS A 102 14.80 -11.49 17.74
CA HIS A 102 15.00 -10.17 18.35
C HIS A 102 14.77 -10.12 19.87
N LEU A 103 13.91 -10.99 20.39
CA LEU A 103 13.57 -10.99 21.82
C LEU A 103 14.67 -11.59 22.70
N ASN A 104 15.66 -12.27 22.11
CA ASN A 104 16.87 -12.68 22.82
C ASN A 104 17.67 -11.47 23.31
N TRP A 105 17.53 -10.29 22.68
CA TRP A 105 18.09 -9.05 23.20
C TRP A 105 17.47 -8.62 24.52
N GLY A 106 16.40 -9.24 25.01
CA GLY A 106 15.90 -9.07 26.38
C GLY A 106 16.74 -9.79 27.44
N ASN A 107 17.49 -10.83 27.06
CA ASN A 107 18.38 -11.56 27.96
C ASN A 107 19.70 -10.79 28.17
N ASP A 108 20.01 -10.45 29.41
CA ASP A 108 21.22 -9.69 29.75
C ASP A 108 22.50 -10.43 29.40
N ASP A 109 22.57 -11.75 29.62
CA ASP A 109 23.79 -12.53 29.34
C ASP A 109 24.02 -12.71 27.82
N PHE A 110 22.94 -12.79 27.04
CA PHE A 110 23.00 -12.78 25.57
C PHE A 110 23.54 -11.43 25.07
N ARG A 111 22.98 -10.31 25.55
CA ARG A 111 23.46 -8.95 25.21
C ARG A 111 24.91 -8.74 25.65
N LYS A 112 25.24 -9.10 26.89
CA LYS A 112 26.56 -8.90 27.50
C LYS A 112 27.64 -9.65 26.75
N THR A 113 27.35 -10.86 26.25
CA THR A 113 28.28 -11.60 25.38
C THR A 113 28.66 -10.78 24.14
N VAL A 114 27.67 -10.17 23.46
CA VAL A 114 27.92 -9.37 22.25
C VAL A 114 28.60 -8.05 22.57
N LEU A 115 28.18 -7.35 23.63
CA LEU A 115 28.78 -6.09 24.05
C LEU A 115 30.24 -6.26 24.48
N ASN A 116 30.54 -7.30 25.27
CA ASN A 116 31.90 -7.65 25.64
C ASN A 116 32.75 -7.99 24.42
N ALA A 117 32.18 -8.66 23.41
CA ALA A 117 32.87 -8.95 22.15
C ALA A 117 33.22 -7.68 21.37
N ILE A 118 32.30 -6.71 21.28
CA ILE A 118 32.56 -5.42 20.62
C ILE A 118 33.73 -4.69 21.30
N VAL A 119 33.72 -4.60 22.63
CA VAL A 119 34.80 -3.98 23.41
C VAL A 119 36.11 -4.72 23.18
N TRP A 120 36.11 -6.05 23.26
CA TRP A 120 37.32 -6.85 23.08
C TRP A 120 37.91 -6.75 21.66
N VAL A 121 37.08 -6.77 20.61
CA VAL A 121 37.49 -6.60 19.21
C VAL A 121 38.08 -5.21 18.98
N SER A 122 37.55 -4.18 19.63
CA SER A 122 38.10 -2.82 19.59
C SER A 122 39.43 -2.64 20.34
N LYS A 123 39.97 -3.72 20.92
CA LYS A 123 41.18 -3.74 21.77
C LYS A 123 41.06 -2.97 23.09
N ALA A 124 39.86 -2.57 23.47
CA ALA A 124 39.58 -2.01 24.79
C ALA A 124 39.46 -3.12 25.85
N GLU A 125 39.64 -2.76 27.12
CA GLU A 125 39.49 -3.69 28.24
C GLU A 125 38.01 -3.96 28.53
N VAL A 126 37.62 -5.25 28.51
CA VAL A 126 36.27 -5.64 28.93
C VAL A 126 36.16 -5.55 30.46
N PRO A 127 35.18 -4.83 31.02
CA PRO A 127 35.03 -4.70 32.47
C PRO A 127 34.93 -6.05 33.18
N ALA A 128 35.38 -6.13 34.44
CA ALA A 128 35.40 -7.37 35.23
C ALA A 128 34.01 -8.04 35.35
N ASN A 129 32.96 -7.21 35.47
CA ASN A 129 31.56 -7.66 35.56
C ASN A 129 30.83 -7.65 34.20
N GLY A 130 31.58 -7.49 33.09
CA GLY A 130 31.05 -7.28 31.75
C GLY A 130 30.50 -5.87 31.54
N VAL A 131 30.18 -5.54 30.29
CA VAL A 131 29.61 -4.25 29.92
C VAL A 131 28.20 -4.13 30.53
N PRO A 132 27.92 -3.11 31.37
CA PRO A 132 26.59 -2.91 31.94
C PRO A 132 25.60 -2.55 30.83
N SER A 133 24.43 -3.17 30.85
CA SER A 133 23.37 -2.89 29.88
C SER A 133 21.99 -2.96 30.54
N LYS A 134 21.06 -2.11 30.11
CA LYS A 134 19.65 -2.18 30.50
C LYS A 134 18.81 -1.94 29.26
N VAL A 135 17.81 -2.79 29.05
CA VAL A 135 16.85 -2.68 27.96
C VAL A 135 15.47 -2.90 28.56
N SER A 136 14.56 -1.95 28.38
CA SER A 136 13.16 -2.10 28.78
C SER A 136 12.38 -2.88 27.73
N GLU A 137 11.20 -3.35 28.09
CA GLU A 137 10.29 -3.95 27.10
C GLU A 137 9.98 -2.92 25.99
N GLN A 138 9.69 -1.67 26.34
CA GLN A 138 9.45 -0.60 25.37
C GLN A 138 10.61 -0.46 24.36
N ASP A 139 11.86 -0.53 24.82
CA ASP A 139 13.06 -0.44 23.96
C ASP A 139 13.15 -1.62 22.97
N LEU A 140 12.77 -2.83 23.39
CA LEU A 140 12.74 -4.00 22.50
C LEU A 140 11.73 -3.85 21.37
N TYR A 141 10.61 -3.15 21.61
CA TYR A 141 9.53 -3.02 20.62
C TYR A 141 9.53 -1.70 19.85
N ALA A 142 10.24 -0.67 20.32
CA ALA A 142 10.24 0.67 19.72
C ALA A 142 10.65 0.68 18.22
N ASN A 143 11.49 -0.28 17.80
CA ASN A 143 12.04 -0.37 16.45
C ASN A 143 11.70 -1.68 15.71
N LEU A 144 10.73 -2.45 16.21
CA LEU A 144 10.30 -3.67 15.52
C LEU A 144 9.40 -3.33 14.33
N ASP A 145 9.64 -3.98 13.19
CA ASP A 145 8.72 -3.94 12.06
C ASP A 145 7.30 -4.30 12.52
N ASN A 146 6.36 -3.37 12.32
CA ASN A 146 4.96 -3.61 12.68
C ASN A 146 4.33 -4.61 11.70
N LYS A 147 4.51 -5.92 11.98
CA LYS A 147 3.95 -7.05 11.21
C LYS A 147 2.54 -7.44 11.67
N GLY A 148 1.77 -6.51 12.28
CA GLY A 148 0.39 -6.72 12.72
C GLY A 148 0.21 -7.59 13.98
N ARG A 149 1.31 -8.15 14.51
CA ARG A 149 1.36 -8.88 15.78
C ARG A 149 2.62 -8.45 16.53
N ARG A 150 2.50 -8.07 17.80
CA ARG A 150 3.68 -7.90 18.67
C ARG A 150 4.39 -9.27 18.73
N PRO A 151 5.66 -9.39 18.29
CA PRO A 151 6.37 -10.67 18.35
C PRO A 151 6.31 -11.18 19.79
N LYS A 152 5.79 -12.39 19.99
CA LYS A 152 5.79 -13.01 21.32
C LYS A 152 7.18 -13.62 21.55
N PRO A 153 7.79 -13.52 22.74
CA PRO A 153 9.06 -14.17 23.05
C PRO A 153 8.92 -15.66 22.84
N ARG A 154 9.39 -16.17 21.70
CA ARG A 154 9.73 -17.59 21.60
C ARG A 154 11.07 -17.69 22.33
N SER A 155 11.06 -18.31 23.50
CA SER A 155 12.17 -18.66 24.41
C SER A 155 12.85 -17.56 25.25
N ASN A 156 12.41 -17.43 26.49
CA ASN A 156 13.26 -17.65 27.67
C ASN A 156 12.32 -18.05 28.83
N PRO A 157 12.74 -18.88 29.81
CA PRO A 157 11.87 -19.29 30.90
C PRO A 157 11.43 -18.01 31.63
N GLY A 158 10.14 -17.74 31.58
CA GLY A 158 9.60 -16.40 31.81
C GLY A 158 9.75 -15.93 33.26
N PRO A 159 9.60 -14.62 33.47
CA PRO A 159 8.94 -14.12 34.67
C PRO A 159 7.57 -13.54 34.31
N GLN A 160 6.55 -14.23 34.84
CA GLN A 160 5.17 -13.81 35.18
C GLN A 160 4.25 -13.24 34.08
N ALA A 161 3.37 -14.10 33.57
CA ALA A 161 2.03 -13.66 33.18
C ALA A 161 1.20 -13.46 34.46
N THR A 162 0.73 -12.25 34.72
CA THR A 162 -0.16 -11.99 35.87
C THR A 162 -1.52 -12.64 35.62
N SER A 163 -1.95 -13.50 36.54
CA SER A 163 -3.22 -14.25 36.57
C SER A 163 -4.45 -13.41 36.96
N LYS A 164 -4.43 -12.07 36.82
CA LYS A 164 -5.56 -11.24 37.26
C LYS A 164 -6.70 -11.27 36.25
N ILE A 165 -7.77 -11.99 36.60
CA ILE A 165 -9.10 -11.80 36.02
C ILE A 165 -9.60 -10.42 36.44
N THR A 166 -10.07 -9.60 35.50
CA THR A 166 -10.72 -8.32 35.79
C THR A 166 -12.17 -8.36 35.32
N GLY A 167 -13.09 -7.65 35.98
CA GLY A 167 -14.53 -7.67 35.65
C GLY A 167 -15.39 -8.31 36.75
N PRO A 168 -16.53 -8.95 36.41
CA PRO A 168 -17.45 -9.54 37.39
C PRO A 168 -16.76 -10.63 38.22
N LYS A 169 -17.15 -10.78 39.48
CA LYS A 169 -16.65 -11.87 40.34
C LYS A 169 -17.16 -13.23 39.84
N PRO A 170 -16.35 -14.31 39.91
CA PRO A 170 -16.84 -15.63 39.57
C PRO A 170 -17.97 -16.04 40.52
N VAL A 171 -18.96 -16.76 39.99
CA VAL A 171 -20.02 -17.39 40.79
C VAL A 171 -19.55 -18.68 41.46
N ALA A 172 -18.43 -19.24 41.01
CA ALA A 172 -17.66 -20.28 41.71
C ALA A 172 -16.20 -20.28 41.23
N GLU A 173 -15.27 -20.61 42.12
CA GLU A 173 -13.85 -20.81 41.80
C GLU A 173 -13.29 -22.02 42.58
N SER A 174 -12.34 -22.74 41.98
CA SER A 174 -11.61 -23.80 42.67
C SER A 174 -10.46 -23.22 43.49
N LYS A 175 -9.90 -24.01 44.42
CA LYS A 175 -8.52 -23.78 44.87
C LYS A 175 -7.56 -24.03 43.70
N VAL A 176 -6.32 -23.56 43.79
CA VAL A 176 -5.28 -23.94 42.82
C VAL A 176 -5.09 -25.46 42.87
N ILE A 177 -5.28 -26.11 41.73
CA ILE A 177 -5.13 -27.54 41.52
C ILE A 177 -3.73 -27.80 40.99
N THR A 178 -3.00 -28.68 41.66
CA THR A 178 -1.67 -29.19 41.29
C THR A 178 -1.70 -30.71 41.28
N LYS A 179 -0.63 -31.35 40.78
CA LYS A 179 -0.45 -32.81 40.87
C LYS A 179 -0.63 -33.36 42.30
N LYS A 180 -0.31 -32.57 43.34
CA LYS A 180 -0.43 -32.97 44.75
C LYS A 180 -1.84 -32.84 45.32
N THR A 181 -2.60 -31.84 44.89
CA THR A 181 -3.95 -31.59 45.44
C THR A 181 -5.01 -32.46 44.78
N GLY A 182 -4.75 -32.96 43.56
CA GLY A 182 -5.69 -33.80 42.81
C GLY A 182 -6.90 -33.02 42.26
N PRO A 183 -7.77 -33.70 41.49
CA PRO A 183 -8.98 -33.10 40.93
C PRO A 183 -9.98 -32.70 42.03
N ALA A 184 -10.80 -31.71 41.75
CA ALA A 184 -11.80 -31.16 42.67
C ALA A 184 -13.20 -31.15 42.05
N LYS A 185 -14.24 -31.05 42.87
CA LYS A 185 -15.61 -30.81 42.41
C LYS A 185 -15.91 -29.31 42.49
N LEU A 186 -16.41 -28.72 41.40
CA LEU A 186 -16.79 -27.32 41.34
C LEU A 186 -18.29 -27.19 41.08
N ILE A 187 -18.97 -26.41 41.93
CA ILE A 187 -20.42 -26.19 41.89
C ILE A 187 -20.68 -24.68 41.86
N ALA A 188 -21.52 -24.23 40.92
CA ALA A 188 -21.87 -22.82 40.75
C ALA A 188 -23.40 -22.61 40.70
N LYS A 189 -23.91 -21.62 41.43
CA LYS A 189 -25.33 -21.22 41.34
C LYS A 189 -25.54 -20.34 40.10
N ILE A 190 -26.43 -20.76 39.20
CA ILE A 190 -26.63 -20.13 37.87
C ILE A 190 -28.10 -19.79 37.59
N ALA A 191 -28.96 -19.80 38.61
CA ALA A 191 -30.37 -19.46 38.46
C ALA A 191 -30.55 -18.08 37.80
N GLY A 192 -31.29 -18.04 36.68
CA GLY A 192 -31.56 -16.83 35.91
C GLY A 192 -30.40 -16.30 35.06
N ALA A 193 -29.28 -17.02 34.96
CA ALA A 193 -28.15 -16.62 34.12
C ALA A 193 -28.48 -16.73 32.62
N LYS A 194 -28.15 -15.72 31.81
CA LYS A 194 -28.32 -15.81 30.34
C LYS A 194 -27.13 -16.44 29.65
N GLU A 195 -25.97 -16.38 30.29
CA GLU A 195 -24.70 -16.89 29.78
C GLU A 195 -23.94 -17.64 30.88
N LEU A 196 -23.07 -18.55 30.45
CA LEU A 196 -22.19 -19.33 31.32
C LEU A 196 -20.78 -19.33 30.72
N HIS A 197 -19.79 -18.90 31.50
CA HIS A 197 -18.39 -18.88 31.08
C HIS A 197 -17.56 -19.75 32.01
N LEU A 198 -16.95 -20.77 31.43
CA LEU A 198 -16.00 -21.67 32.08
C LEU A 198 -14.59 -21.18 31.78
N VAL A 199 -13.84 -20.82 32.82
CA VAL A 199 -12.51 -20.22 32.71
C VAL A 199 -11.50 -21.05 33.46
N VAL A 200 -10.35 -21.30 32.85
CA VAL A 200 -9.19 -21.87 33.55
C VAL A 200 -8.07 -20.86 33.52
N THR A 201 -7.44 -20.58 34.65
CA THR A 201 -6.25 -19.72 34.77
C THR A 201 -5.04 -20.50 35.26
N ASP A 202 -3.84 -20.03 34.92
CA ASP A 202 -2.58 -20.49 35.50
C ASP A 202 -2.60 -20.26 37.03
N GLY A 203 -2.15 -21.26 37.79
CA GLY A 203 -2.15 -21.26 39.25
C GLY A 203 -1.04 -20.41 39.90
N GLY A 204 -0.26 -19.67 39.11
CA GLY A 204 0.78 -18.73 39.55
C GLY A 204 2.22 -19.21 39.30
N ASN A 205 2.41 -20.29 38.55
CA ASN A 205 3.71 -20.93 38.29
C ASN A 205 4.28 -20.62 36.88
N GLY A 206 3.45 -20.24 35.91
CA GLY A 206 3.86 -19.74 34.59
C GLY A 206 4.40 -20.80 33.63
N TYR A 207 3.93 -22.05 33.69
CA TYR A 207 4.44 -23.17 32.87
C TYR A 207 3.50 -23.56 31.71
N ALA A 208 4.01 -24.27 30.71
CA ALA A 208 3.26 -24.59 29.48
C ALA A 208 2.46 -25.90 29.52
N CYS A 209 2.54 -26.70 30.59
CA CYS A 209 1.92 -28.04 30.67
C CYS A 209 0.59 -28.04 31.45
N ASP A 210 -0.03 -26.88 31.63
CA ASP A 210 -1.30 -26.69 32.34
C ASP A 210 -2.53 -27.15 31.53
N TRP A 211 -2.55 -28.43 31.20
CA TRP A 211 -3.69 -29.08 30.55
C TRP A 211 -4.76 -29.34 31.60
N ALA A 212 -5.97 -28.95 31.30
CA ALA A 212 -7.06 -28.88 32.25
C ALA A 212 -8.34 -29.44 31.64
N ASP A 213 -9.06 -30.23 32.41
CA ASP A 213 -10.31 -30.83 32.00
C ASP A 213 -11.47 -30.31 32.86
N TRP A 214 -12.54 -29.89 32.19
CA TRP A 214 -13.89 -29.84 32.76
C TRP A 214 -14.52 -31.21 32.51
N ALA A 215 -14.36 -32.13 33.45
CA ALA A 215 -14.90 -33.48 33.38
C ALA A 215 -16.38 -33.48 33.79
N GLU A 216 -17.18 -34.15 32.97
CA GLU A 216 -18.62 -34.36 33.18
C GLU A 216 -19.38 -33.06 33.57
N PRO A 217 -19.24 -31.96 32.81
CA PRO A 217 -19.90 -30.71 33.14
C PRO A 217 -21.41 -30.83 32.90
N GLU A 218 -22.21 -30.53 33.92
CA GLU A 218 -23.67 -30.68 33.93
C GLU A 218 -24.37 -29.39 34.39
N LEU A 219 -25.55 -29.16 33.84
CA LEU A 219 -26.53 -28.16 34.27
C LEU A 219 -27.68 -28.88 34.99
N ILE A 220 -28.01 -28.44 36.19
CA ILE A 220 -29.02 -29.03 37.07
C ILE A 220 -30.18 -28.03 37.23
N ASP A 221 -31.41 -28.48 36.96
CA ASP A 221 -32.61 -27.66 37.17
C ASP A 221 -33.21 -27.80 38.58
N ALA A 222 -34.19 -26.96 38.91
CA ALA A 222 -34.84 -26.94 40.23
C ALA A 222 -35.53 -28.27 40.63
N THR A 223 -35.75 -29.19 39.69
CA THR A 223 -36.31 -30.53 39.95
C THR A 223 -35.23 -31.60 40.16
N GLY A 224 -33.95 -31.24 40.01
CA GLY A 224 -32.82 -32.14 40.08
C GLY A 224 -32.48 -32.81 38.74
N LYS A 225 -33.13 -32.45 37.63
CA LYS A 225 -32.83 -33.00 36.30
C LYS A 225 -31.47 -32.49 35.82
N ARG A 226 -30.62 -33.42 35.37
CA ARG A 226 -29.27 -33.15 34.86
C ARG A 226 -29.25 -33.09 33.34
N THR A 227 -28.58 -32.08 32.79
CA THR A 227 -28.33 -31.92 31.35
C THR A 227 -26.83 -31.78 31.15
N LYS A 228 -26.24 -32.57 30.25
CA LYS A 228 -24.81 -32.46 29.94
C LYS A 228 -24.54 -31.12 29.25
N LEU A 229 -23.58 -30.36 29.75
CA LEU A 229 -23.20 -29.09 29.11
C LEU A 229 -22.58 -29.33 27.72
N THR A 230 -21.97 -30.49 27.50
CA THR A 230 -21.39 -30.90 26.21
C THR A 230 -22.43 -31.14 25.11
N ASP A 231 -23.71 -31.29 25.47
CA ASP A 231 -24.81 -31.41 24.50
C ASP A 231 -25.27 -30.02 24.01
N LEU A 232 -24.83 -28.95 24.67
CA LEU A 232 -25.01 -27.58 24.21
C LEU A 232 -23.82 -27.15 23.33
N LYS A 233 -24.12 -26.38 22.29
CA LYS A 233 -23.08 -25.74 21.48
C LYS A 233 -22.58 -24.49 22.21
N TRP A 234 -21.28 -24.41 22.49
CA TRP A 234 -20.68 -23.18 23.01
C TRP A 234 -20.77 -22.06 21.95
N LYS A 235 -20.91 -20.82 22.43
CA LYS A 235 -20.88 -19.60 21.62
C LYS A 235 -19.45 -19.26 21.18
N ALA A 236 -18.48 -19.43 22.08
CA ALA A 236 -17.07 -19.18 21.81
C ALA A 236 -16.20 -20.02 22.74
N ALA A 237 -15.05 -20.47 22.26
CA ALA A 237 -14.07 -21.17 23.08
C ALA A 237 -12.66 -20.73 22.68
N SER A 238 -11.77 -20.54 23.66
CA SER A 238 -10.38 -20.20 23.41
C SER A 238 -9.48 -20.73 24.52
N ALA A 239 -8.25 -21.10 24.16
CA ALA A 239 -7.21 -21.54 25.08
C ALA A 239 -5.88 -20.86 24.77
N GLY A 240 -5.02 -20.72 25.78
CA GLY A 240 -3.72 -20.07 25.66
C GLY A 240 -2.73 -20.87 24.80
N PHE A 241 -2.91 -22.19 24.76
CA PHE A 241 -2.18 -23.15 23.95
C PHE A 241 -3.13 -24.29 23.51
N GLY A 242 -2.89 -24.89 22.35
CA GLY A 242 -3.77 -25.93 21.81
C GLY A 242 -5.16 -25.39 21.41
N ALA A 243 -6.13 -26.29 21.36
CA ALA A 243 -7.54 -25.96 21.13
C ALA A 243 -8.38 -26.45 22.31
N VAL A 244 -9.51 -25.78 22.57
CA VAL A 244 -10.55 -26.35 23.43
C VAL A 244 -11.21 -27.48 22.66
N GLN A 245 -11.23 -28.67 23.25
CA GLN A 245 -11.71 -29.87 22.62
C GLN A 245 -12.92 -30.45 23.38
N LEU A 246 -13.88 -30.98 22.63
CA LEU A 246 -15.05 -31.67 23.19
C LEU A 246 -14.73 -33.17 23.30
N ASN A 247 -14.92 -33.74 24.49
CA ASN A 247 -14.69 -35.16 24.81
C ASN A 247 -13.26 -35.67 24.54
N LYS A 248 -12.31 -34.75 24.42
CA LYS A 248 -10.88 -35.01 24.20
C LYS A 248 -10.09 -34.00 25.03
N ASN A 249 -8.88 -34.37 25.44
CA ASN A 249 -7.99 -33.45 26.12
C ASN A 249 -7.46 -32.38 25.14
N CYS A 250 -6.69 -31.41 25.65
CA CYS A 250 -6.09 -30.34 24.85
C CYS A 250 -5.25 -30.84 23.66
N GLY A 251 -4.60 -32.00 23.80
CA GLY A 251 -3.80 -32.64 22.75
C GLY A 251 -4.60 -33.40 21.70
N GLY A 252 -5.90 -33.64 21.93
CA GLY A 252 -6.79 -34.40 21.04
C GLY A 252 -6.92 -35.89 21.38
N ASP A 253 -6.36 -36.33 22.51
CA ASP A 253 -6.43 -37.70 23.03
C ASP A 253 -7.56 -37.85 24.08
N THR A 254 -7.74 -39.06 24.63
CA THR A 254 -8.72 -39.33 25.68
C THR A 254 -8.44 -38.52 26.95
N MET A 255 -9.45 -37.81 27.45
CA MET A 255 -9.43 -37.05 28.71
C MET A 255 -9.22 -37.98 29.91
N LYS A 256 -8.30 -37.63 30.80
CA LYS A 256 -8.01 -38.40 32.01
C LYS A 256 -7.71 -37.50 33.19
N LEU A 257 -8.50 -37.65 34.26
CA LEU A 257 -8.22 -37.02 35.54
C LEU A 257 -7.66 -38.05 36.52
N ASN A 258 -6.45 -37.79 37.03
CA ASN A 258 -5.76 -38.70 37.95
C ASN A 258 -5.63 -40.14 37.42
N GLY A 259 -5.38 -40.29 36.11
CA GLY A 259 -5.25 -41.59 35.44
C GLY A 259 -6.56 -42.30 35.10
N LEU A 260 -7.71 -41.81 35.57
CA LEU A 260 -9.03 -42.36 35.25
C LEU A 260 -9.61 -41.67 34.01
N THR A 261 -10.15 -42.46 33.09
CA THR A 261 -10.80 -41.96 31.87
C THR A 261 -12.05 -41.15 32.20
N VAL A 262 -12.15 -39.96 31.63
CA VAL A 262 -13.34 -39.11 31.69
C VAL A 262 -14.25 -39.46 30.51
N PRO A 263 -15.51 -39.84 30.74
CA PRO A 263 -16.39 -40.34 29.66
C PRO A 263 -16.87 -39.24 28.71
N PHE A 264 -17.04 -38.01 29.22
CA PHE A 264 -17.37 -36.82 28.41
C PHE A 264 -16.93 -35.56 29.16
N GLY A 265 -16.61 -34.49 28.42
CA GLY A 265 -16.15 -33.26 29.03
C GLY A 265 -15.55 -32.28 28.03
N ILE A 266 -14.84 -31.29 28.56
CA ILE A 266 -14.18 -30.25 27.77
C ILE A 266 -12.71 -30.18 28.18
N GLY A 267 -11.81 -30.57 27.30
CA GLY A 267 -10.37 -30.49 27.51
C GLY A 267 -9.81 -29.17 26.99
N THR A 268 -8.91 -28.56 27.76
CA THR A 268 -8.38 -27.22 27.47
C THR A 268 -6.98 -27.02 28.06
N HIS A 269 -6.42 -25.83 27.86
CA HIS A 269 -5.16 -25.36 28.44
C HIS A 269 -5.36 -24.02 29.17
N ALA A 270 -4.67 -23.81 30.28
CA ALA A 270 -4.72 -22.53 31.00
C ALA A 270 -3.77 -21.47 30.37
N ASN A 271 -4.21 -20.23 30.09
CA ASN A 271 -5.51 -19.64 30.36
C ASN A 271 -6.53 -19.97 29.26
N SER A 272 -7.77 -20.31 29.62
CA SER A 272 -8.85 -20.55 28.66
C SER A 272 -10.18 -19.96 29.10
N ILE A 273 -11.08 -19.79 28.14
CA ILE A 273 -12.50 -19.48 28.34
C ILE A 273 -13.35 -20.26 27.35
N VAL A 274 -14.42 -20.87 27.85
CA VAL A 274 -15.50 -21.49 27.07
C VAL A 274 -16.80 -20.81 27.46
N SER A 275 -17.47 -20.19 26.50
CA SER A 275 -18.67 -19.36 26.71
C SER A 275 -19.88 -20.02 26.08
N TYR A 276 -20.95 -20.13 26.84
CA TYR A 276 -22.25 -20.65 26.43
C TYR A 276 -23.31 -19.56 26.56
N GLU A 277 -24.26 -19.58 25.63
CA GLU A 277 -25.53 -18.88 25.80
C GLU A 277 -26.55 -19.91 26.30
N LEU A 278 -27.15 -19.66 27.45
CA LEU A 278 -28.10 -20.61 28.03
C LEU A 278 -29.46 -20.46 27.33
N PRO A 279 -30.21 -21.56 27.09
CA PRO A 279 -31.49 -21.50 26.38
C PRO A 279 -32.47 -20.52 27.04
N ALA A 280 -33.12 -19.68 26.23
CA ALA A 280 -34.08 -18.71 26.76
C ALA A 280 -35.18 -19.39 27.58
N GLY A 281 -35.40 -18.93 28.82
CA GLY A 281 -36.40 -19.51 29.73
C GLY A 281 -36.01 -20.84 30.39
N HIS A 282 -34.73 -21.24 30.35
CA HIS A 282 -34.26 -22.44 31.05
C HIS A 282 -34.57 -22.42 32.56
N LYS A 283 -34.68 -23.61 33.17
CA LYS A 283 -34.91 -23.79 34.62
C LYS A 283 -33.65 -24.18 35.40
N PHE A 284 -32.47 -24.15 34.76
CA PHE A 284 -31.20 -24.47 35.43
C PHE A 284 -30.93 -23.54 36.61
N VAL A 285 -30.62 -24.14 37.76
CA VAL A 285 -30.30 -23.44 39.01
C VAL A 285 -28.83 -23.63 39.42
N GLU A 286 -28.20 -24.71 38.95
CA GLU A 286 -26.84 -25.08 39.34
C GLU A 286 -26.03 -25.63 38.15
N PHE A 287 -24.74 -25.32 38.11
CA PHE A 287 -23.72 -25.95 37.26
C PHE A 287 -22.79 -26.77 38.15
N MET A 288 -22.41 -27.97 37.69
CA MET A 288 -21.51 -28.87 38.39
C MET A 288 -20.50 -29.48 37.41
N SER A 289 -19.23 -29.58 37.80
CA SER A 289 -18.21 -30.34 37.05
C SER A 289 -17.12 -30.86 37.99
N HIS A 290 -16.52 -32.00 37.62
CA HIS A 290 -15.23 -32.41 38.17
C HIS A 290 -14.12 -31.70 37.37
N VAL A 291 -13.22 -31.02 38.06
CA VAL A 291 -12.19 -30.19 37.42
C VAL A 291 -10.80 -30.65 37.86
N GLY A 292 -9.83 -30.67 36.96
CA GLY A 292 -8.48 -31.08 37.32
C GLY A 292 -7.48 -30.97 36.18
N LEU A 293 -6.23 -31.29 36.50
CA LEU A 293 -5.15 -31.42 35.52
C LEU A 293 -5.32 -32.72 34.73
N ASP A 294 -5.29 -32.61 33.40
CA ASP A 294 -5.34 -33.79 32.51
C ASP A 294 -4.01 -34.56 32.57
N SER A 295 -4.07 -35.89 32.57
CA SER A 295 -2.88 -36.76 32.59
C SER A 295 -1.92 -36.45 31.44
N GLY A 296 -2.42 -36.08 30.25
CA GLY A 296 -1.57 -35.69 29.13
C GLY A 296 -0.70 -34.46 29.39
N GLY A 297 -1.12 -33.56 30.28
CA GLY A 297 -0.27 -32.48 30.81
C GLY A 297 0.70 -32.97 31.90
N LEU A 298 0.20 -33.80 32.82
CA LEU A 298 0.97 -34.33 33.96
C LEU A 298 2.11 -35.28 33.55
N ASP A 299 1.97 -35.97 32.43
CA ASP A 299 2.91 -36.98 31.95
C ASP A 299 4.11 -36.38 31.18
N GLN A 300 4.18 -35.05 31.07
CA GLN A 300 5.25 -34.32 30.38
C GLN A 300 6.52 -34.12 31.26
N GLY A 301 6.81 -35.08 32.12
CA GLY A 301 7.97 -35.05 33.04
C GLY A 301 7.95 -33.86 34.01
N ASN A 302 9.12 -33.23 34.22
CA ASN A 302 9.25 -32.11 35.17
C ASN A 302 8.26 -30.95 34.94
N CYS A 303 7.79 -30.75 33.70
CA CYS A 303 6.81 -29.73 33.39
C CYS A 303 5.41 -30.09 33.92
N GLY A 304 5.03 -31.37 33.79
CA GLY A 304 3.78 -31.90 34.36
C GLY A 304 3.81 -31.99 35.88
N ASP A 305 4.97 -32.26 36.49
CA ASP A 305 5.15 -32.26 37.95
C ASP A 305 4.92 -30.89 38.60
N GLN A 306 5.09 -29.83 37.82
CA GLN A 306 4.96 -28.45 38.28
C GLN A 306 3.63 -27.81 37.87
N ALA A 307 2.79 -28.47 37.06
CA ALA A 307 1.54 -27.92 36.53
C ALA A 307 0.59 -27.44 37.65
N SER A 308 -0.01 -26.27 37.43
CA SER A 308 -0.93 -25.67 38.39
C SER A 308 -1.99 -24.83 37.69
N VAL A 309 -3.27 -25.09 37.98
CA VAL A 309 -4.40 -24.40 37.36
C VAL A 309 -5.46 -24.00 38.38
N GLN A 310 -6.27 -23.00 38.06
CA GLN A 310 -7.44 -22.64 38.84
C GLN A 310 -8.65 -22.49 37.92
N PHE A 311 -9.78 -23.08 38.32
CA PHE A 311 -11.02 -23.07 37.54
C PHE A 311 -11.97 -22.02 38.10
N HIS A 312 -12.68 -21.34 37.21
CA HIS A 312 -13.61 -20.26 37.52
C HIS A 312 -14.86 -20.39 36.66
N VAL A 313 -16.02 -20.10 37.25
CA VAL A 313 -17.32 -20.09 36.56
C VAL A 313 -17.92 -18.70 36.68
N PHE A 314 -18.36 -18.12 35.57
CA PHE A 314 -19.03 -16.82 35.54
C PHE A 314 -20.38 -16.92 34.85
N THR A 315 -21.33 -16.09 35.27
CA THR A 315 -22.64 -15.90 34.62
C THR A 315 -22.74 -14.56 33.87
N GLN A 316 -21.62 -13.84 33.81
CA GLN A 316 -21.41 -12.64 33.01
C GLN A 316 -20.01 -12.71 32.40
N GLN A 317 -19.83 -12.24 31.18
CA GLN A 317 -18.55 -12.34 30.49
C GLN A 317 -17.40 -11.63 31.26
N PRO A 318 -16.36 -12.35 31.72
CA PRO A 318 -15.21 -11.75 32.40
C PRO A 318 -14.33 -10.97 31.40
N LYS A 319 -13.73 -9.85 31.84
CA LYS A 319 -12.83 -9.04 31.01
C LYS A 319 -11.41 -9.60 31.08
N PHE A 320 -11.01 -10.35 30.06
CA PHE A 320 -9.61 -10.74 29.87
C PHE A 320 -8.80 -9.64 29.17
N VAL A 321 -7.52 -9.50 29.51
CA VAL A 321 -6.56 -8.85 28.62
C VAL A 321 -6.39 -9.74 27.38
N LYS A 322 -7.09 -9.35 26.29
CA LYS A 322 -7.04 -9.86 24.90
C LYS A 322 -6.22 -11.13 24.69
N VAL A 323 -6.91 -12.27 24.65
CA VAL A 323 -6.44 -13.45 23.93
C VAL A 323 -6.43 -13.10 22.44
N ALA A 324 -5.23 -13.05 21.84
CA ALA A 324 -5.06 -12.81 20.42
C ALA A 324 -5.70 -13.98 19.64
N GLY A 325 -6.85 -13.73 19.02
CA GLY A 325 -7.55 -14.66 18.16
C GLY A 325 -6.62 -15.21 17.08
N GLY A 326 -6.41 -16.52 17.12
CA GLY A 326 -5.83 -17.30 16.04
C GLY A 326 -6.70 -18.53 15.87
N GLY A 327 -7.41 -18.62 14.76
CA GLY A 327 -8.26 -19.75 14.42
C GLY A 327 -9.62 -19.33 13.90
N GLY A 328 -9.71 -19.22 12.57
CA GLY A 328 -10.91 -19.24 11.73
C GLY A 328 -12.23 -18.75 12.33
N ALA A 329 -12.59 -17.50 12.05
CA ALA A 329 -13.97 -17.30 11.62
C ALA A 329 -14.12 -18.05 10.29
N ASN A 330 -14.91 -19.13 10.30
CA ASN A 330 -15.46 -19.67 9.07
C ASN A 330 -16.32 -18.56 8.43
N ILE A 331 -15.76 -17.81 7.48
CA ILE A 331 -16.54 -17.29 6.37
C ILE A 331 -16.58 -18.44 5.37
N ASN A 332 -17.55 -19.34 5.56
CA ASN A 332 -17.63 -20.60 4.83
C ASN A 332 -18.46 -20.53 3.56
N SER A 333 -18.70 -19.33 3.02
CA SER A 333 -19.27 -19.19 1.70
C SER A 333 -18.65 -17.98 0.99
N ARG A 334 -17.82 -18.29 -0.01
CA ARG A 334 -17.37 -17.32 -1.03
C ARG A 334 -18.47 -17.16 -2.09
N SER A 335 -19.73 -17.32 -1.72
CA SER A 335 -20.82 -17.16 -2.67
C SER A 335 -21.05 -15.67 -2.94
N PRO A 336 -21.57 -15.31 -4.13
CA PRO A 336 -21.95 -13.94 -4.42
C PRO A 336 -22.95 -13.35 -3.42
N LYS A 337 -23.85 -14.19 -2.86
CA LYS A 337 -24.90 -13.75 -1.93
C LYS A 337 -24.36 -13.09 -0.65
N GLU A 338 -23.17 -13.50 -0.20
CA GLU A 338 -22.53 -13.01 1.01
C GLU A 338 -21.43 -11.96 0.72
N ALA A 339 -21.24 -11.59 -0.56
CA ALA A 339 -20.10 -10.77 -0.99
C ALA A 339 -20.03 -9.40 -0.27
N THR A 340 -21.19 -8.76 -0.03
CA THR A 340 -21.26 -7.45 0.63
C THR A 340 -21.17 -7.54 2.16
N GLU A 341 -21.68 -8.62 2.77
CA GLU A 341 -21.55 -8.89 4.22
C GLU A 341 -20.09 -9.10 4.64
N ASN A 342 -19.31 -9.61 3.69
CA ASN A 342 -17.88 -9.88 3.79
C ASN A 342 -16.98 -8.64 3.61
N LEU A 343 -17.57 -7.45 3.46
CA LEU A 343 -16.84 -6.18 3.41
C LEU A 343 -17.14 -5.32 4.64
N ASP A 344 -16.12 -4.63 5.15
CA ASP A 344 -16.29 -3.48 6.02
C ASP A 344 -16.55 -2.25 5.13
N ILE A 345 -17.80 -1.79 5.10
CA ILE A 345 -18.23 -0.65 4.29
C ILE A 345 -18.23 0.63 5.14
N HIS A 346 -17.82 1.75 4.55
CA HIS A 346 -17.88 3.06 5.21
C HIS A 346 -19.29 3.35 5.76
N GLU A 347 -19.37 3.91 6.98
CA GLU A 347 -20.63 4.00 7.74
C GLU A 347 -21.77 4.77 7.06
N LYS A 348 -21.43 5.69 6.15
CA LYS A 348 -22.37 6.52 5.37
C LYS A 348 -22.70 5.96 3.99
N LEU A 349 -22.11 4.83 3.63
CA LEU A 349 -22.27 4.18 2.34
C LEU A 349 -22.90 2.80 2.52
N GLN A 350 -23.43 2.28 1.42
CA GLN A 350 -23.77 0.87 1.27
C GLN A 350 -23.16 0.36 -0.05
N ALA A 351 -22.94 -0.94 -0.14
CA ALA A 351 -22.50 -1.62 -1.35
C ALA A 351 -23.52 -2.72 -1.69
N GLU A 352 -23.85 -2.82 -2.97
CA GLU A 352 -24.78 -3.78 -3.53
C GLU A 352 -24.06 -4.57 -4.61
N LEU A 353 -24.28 -5.89 -4.67
CA LEU A 353 -23.70 -6.71 -5.72
C LEU A 353 -24.45 -6.44 -7.03
N PHE A 354 -23.76 -5.90 -8.02
CA PHE A 354 -24.32 -5.62 -9.35
C PHE A 354 -24.21 -6.83 -10.27
N ALA A 355 -23.05 -7.47 -10.32
CA ALA A 355 -22.80 -8.66 -11.14
C ALA A 355 -21.75 -9.57 -10.51
N SER A 356 -21.80 -10.86 -10.83
CA SER A 356 -20.86 -11.87 -10.34
C SER A 356 -20.81 -13.09 -11.27
N GLU A 357 -19.97 -14.08 -10.93
CA GLU A 357 -20.01 -15.39 -11.58
C GLU A 357 -21.42 -16.03 -11.56
N PRO A 358 -21.86 -16.73 -12.64
CA PRO A 358 -21.15 -16.99 -13.90
C PRO A 358 -21.34 -15.91 -14.99
N MET A 359 -22.00 -14.78 -14.70
CA MET A 359 -22.26 -13.73 -15.69
C MET A 359 -20.94 -13.16 -16.24
N MET A 360 -19.99 -12.88 -15.34
CA MET A 360 -18.62 -12.52 -15.67
C MET A 360 -17.63 -13.23 -14.73
N LEU A 361 -16.37 -13.28 -15.14
CA LEU A 361 -15.22 -13.75 -14.36
C LEU A 361 -14.34 -12.54 -14.00
N SER A 362 -13.02 -12.69 -13.93
CA SER A 362 -12.11 -11.67 -13.37
C SER A 362 -12.07 -10.36 -14.18
N PRO A 363 -12.59 -9.23 -13.63
CA PRO A 363 -12.50 -7.92 -14.27
C PRO A 363 -11.17 -7.23 -13.96
N SER A 364 -10.40 -6.86 -14.97
CA SER A 364 -9.16 -6.08 -14.80
C SER A 364 -9.37 -4.58 -14.80
N ASN A 365 -10.36 -4.13 -15.57
CA ASN A 365 -10.68 -2.74 -15.83
C ASN A 365 -12.14 -2.63 -16.27
N ILE A 366 -12.78 -1.51 -15.95
CA ILE A 366 -14.14 -1.22 -16.39
C ILE A 366 -14.27 0.20 -16.95
N ASP A 367 -15.30 0.44 -17.77
CA ASP A 367 -15.82 1.78 -18.05
C ASP A 367 -17.35 1.77 -17.94
N ILE A 368 -17.97 2.95 -17.76
CA ILE A 368 -19.43 3.07 -17.70
C ILE A 368 -19.89 4.04 -18.78
N ASP A 369 -20.72 3.55 -19.69
CA ASP A 369 -21.23 4.37 -20.78
C ASP A 369 -22.39 5.28 -20.34
N HIS A 370 -22.81 6.14 -21.27
CA HIS A 370 -23.89 7.10 -21.06
C HIS A 370 -25.27 6.46 -20.83
N ARG A 371 -25.46 5.17 -21.17
CA ARG A 371 -26.66 4.39 -20.89
C ARG A 371 -26.58 3.69 -19.53
N GLY A 372 -25.47 3.86 -18.81
CA GLY A 372 -25.23 3.28 -17.50
C GLY A 372 -24.73 1.84 -17.52
N ARG A 373 -24.41 1.28 -18.68
CA ARG A 373 -23.93 -0.09 -18.81
C ARG A 373 -22.46 -0.18 -18.42
N VAL A 374 -22.08 -1.30 -17.81
CA VAL A 374 -20.70 -1.53 -17.37
C VAL A 374 -19.97 -2.34 -18.43
N TRP A 375 -18.96 -1.73 -19.04
CA TRP A 375 -18.05 -2.37 -19.97
C TRP A 375 -16.89 -3.00 -19.19
N VAL A 376 -16.62 -4.28 -19.41
CA VAL A 376 -15.69 -5.07 -18.59
C VAL A 376 -14.60 -5.70 -19.44
N CYS A 377 -13.35 -5.40 -19.11
CA CYS A 377 -12.20 -6.20 -19.54
C CYS A 377 -12.14 -7.48 -18.70
N GLU A 378 -12.61 -8.60 -19.23
CA GLU A 378 -12.60 -9.88 -18.53
C GLU A 378 -11.38 -10.71 -18.95
N ILE A 379 -10.51 -11.01 -17.98
CA ILE A 379 -9.21 -11.64 -18.22
C ILE A 379 -9.14 -13.06 -17.67
N ILE A 380 -8.74 -14.01 -18.51
CA ILE A 380 -8.34 -15.37 -18.13
C ILE A 380 -6.91 -15.68 -18.59
N ASN A 381 -6.48 -15.17 -19.73
CA ASN A 381 -5.21 -15.53 -20.35
C ASN A 381 -4.00 -14.75 -19.82
N TYR A 382 -3.98 -14.48 -18.51
CA TYR A 382 -2.95 -13.64 -17.89
C TYR A 382 -1.76 -14.46 -17.39
N ARG A 383 -0.56 -14.13 -17.89
CA ARG A 383 0.74 -14.62 -17.36
C ARG A 383 0.84 -16.14 -17.28
N GLY A 384 0.77 -16.71 -16.08
CA GLY A 384 0.87 -18.16 -15.87
C GLY A 384 -0.30 -18.93 -16.50
N HIS A 385 -1.36 -18.23 -16.88
CA HIS A 385 -2.59 -18.77 -17.47
C HIS A 385 -2.73 -18.46 -18.96
N ARG A 386 -1.62 -18.13 -19.64
CA ARG A 386 -1.62 -17.94 -21.11
C ARG A 386 -2.31 -19.10 -21.83
N ASN A 387 -3.15 -18.76 -22.81
CA ASN A 387 -3.89 -19.70 -23.66
C ASN A 387 -4.88 -20.62 -22.91
N ARG A 388 -5.28 -20.32 -21.66
CA ARG A 388 -6.28 -21.11 -20.91
C ARG A 388 -7.67 -21.02 -21.51
N ARG A 389 -8.05 -19.86 -22.03
CA ARG A 389 -9.25 -19.64 -22.83
C ARG A 389 -8.87 -19.56 -24.30
N GLN A 390 -9.27 -20.58 -25.06
CA GLN A 390 -8.82 -20.78 -26.44
C GLN A 390 -9.29 -19.66 -27.37
N GLU A 391 -10.47 -19.10 -27.12
CA GLU A 391 -11.07 -18.03 -27.89
C GLU A 391 -10.37 -16.67 -27.66
N GLY A 392 -9.57 -16.55 -26.59
CA GLY A 392 -8.99 -15.29 -26.13
C GLY A 392 -9.82 -14.57 -25.08
N ASP A 393 -9.23 -13.55 -24.47
CA ASP A 393 -9.93 -12.68 -23.52
C ASP A 393 -10.99 -11.82 -24.22
N ARG A 394 -11.88 -11.21 -23.43
CA ARG A 394 -13.09 -10.57 -23.98
C ARG A 394 -13.45 -9.26 -23.31
N ILE A 395 -14.18 -8.44 -24.06
CA ILE A 395 -14.86 -7.24 -23.60
C ILE A 395 -16.36 -7.55 -23.50
N LEU A 396 -16.93 -7.40 -22.31
CA LEU A 396 -18.36 -7.60 -22.04
C LEU A 396 -19.05 -6.27 -21.78
N ILE A 397 -20.35 -6.23 -22.03
CA ILE A 397 -21.25 -5.15 -21.61
C ILE A 397 -22.29 -5.76 -20.69
N LEU A 398 -22.43 -5.23 -19.47
CA LEU A 398 -23.40 -5.67 -18.48
C LEU A 398 -24.43 -4.56 -18.24
N GLU A 399 -25.71 -4.92 -18.29
CA GLU A 399 -26.83 -3.99 -18.25
C GLU A 399 -27.87 -4.44 -17.22
N ASP A 400 -28.46 -3.45 -16.55
CA ASP A 400 -29.60 -3.58 -15.64
C ASP A 400 -30.81 -3.02 -16.38
N THR A 401 -31.64 -3.90 -16.93
CA THR A 401 -32.73 -3.51 -17.84
C THR A 401 -34.02 -3.17 -17.10
N ASP A 402 -34.18 -3.64 -15.86
CA ASP A 402 -35.34 -3.36 -15.01
C ASP A 402 -35.12 -2.27 -13.95
N GLY A 403 -33.85 -1.87 -13.73
CA GLY A 403 -33.43 -0.81 -12.83
C GLY A 403 -33.39 -1.23 -11.36
N ASP A 404 -33.37 -2.53 -11.03
CA ASP A 404 -33.34 -3.02 -9.65
C ASP A 404 -31.98 -2.83 -8.95
N GLY A 405 -30.95 -2.45 -9.70
CA GLY A 405 -29.58 -2.29 -9.21
C GLY A 405 -28.66 -3.48 -9.46
N LYS A 406 -29.08 -4.46 -10.28
CA LYS A 406 -28.30 -5.64 -10.67
C LYS A 406 -28.30 -5.80 -12.18
N ALA A 407 -27.20 -6.31 -12.71
CA ALA A 407 -27.17 -6.70 -14.10
C ALA A 407 -28.07 -7.93 -14.32
N ASP A 408 -28.90 -7.88 -15.36
CA ASP A 408 -29.73 -8.98 -15.83
C ASP A 408 -29.40 -9.36 -17.29
N GLU A 409 -28.73 -8.48 -18.02
CA GLU A 409 -28.31 -8.69 -19.40
C GLU A 409 -26.78 -8.64 -19.56
N LYS A 410 -26.28 -9.47 -20.48
CA LYS A 410 -24.87 -9.54 -20.85
C LYS A 410 -24.71 -9.63 -22.36
N THR A 411 -23.97 -8.68 -22.91
CA THR A 411 -23.58 -8.66 -24.32
C THR A 411 -22.08 -8.91 -24.46
N LEU A 412 -21.69 -9.76 -25.41
CA LEU A 412 -20.30 -9.92 -25.82
C LEU A 412 -19.99 -8.88 -26.90
N PHE A 413 -19.19 -7.87 -26.58
CA PHE A 413 -18.77 -6.87 -27.55
C PHE A 413 -17.67 -7.41 -28.47
N TYR A 414 -16.59 -7.92 -27.88
CA TYR A 414 -15.47 -8.49 -28.64
C TYR A 414 -14.74 -9.59 -27.86
N GLN A 415 -14.24 -10.60 -28.55
CA GLN A 415 -13.39 -11.66 -27.99
C GLN A 415 -12.29 -12.03 -28.98
N GLY A 416 -11.05 -12.12 -28.51
CA GLY A 416 -9.95 -12.50 -29.37
C GLY A 416 -8.61 -12.61 -28.66
N ARG A 417 -7.71 -13.41 -29.24
CA ARG A 417 -6.32 -13.58 -28.75
C ARG A 417 -5.49 -12.29 -28.87
N ASP A 418 -5.89 -11.40 -29.76
CA ASP A 418 -5.25 -10.10 -30.01
C ASP A 418 -5.53 -9.08 -28.90
N ILE A 419 -6.51 -9.33 -28.04
CA ILE A 419 -6.76 -8.54 -26.84
C ILE A 419 -6.44 -9.29 -25.55
N ASP A 420 -5.71 -10.41 -25.60
CA ASP A 420 -5.32 -11.15 -24.41
C ASP A 420 -4.65 -10.24 -23.36
N SER A 421 -5.07 -10.41 -22.10
CA SER A 421 -4.70 -9.55 -20.98
C SER A 421 -5.11 -8.08 -21.16
N PRO A 422 -6.39 -7.76 -21.47
CA PRO A 422 -6.83 -6.39 -21.68
C PRO A 422 -6.85 -5.61 -20.36
N HIS A 423 -5.97 -4.62 -20.18
CA HIS A 423 -5.86 -3.87 -18.92
C HIS A 423 -6.55 -2.50 -18.93
N GLY A 424 -7.17 -2.12 -20.04
CA GLY A 424 -7.86 -0.85 -20.15
C GLY A 424 -8.97 -0.88 -21.21
N VAL A 425 -10.13 -0.32 -20.86
CA VAL A 425 -11.23 0.00 -21.79
C VAL A 425 -11.64 1.45 -21.60
N CYS A 426 -11.87 2.17 -22.70
CA CYS A 426 -12.44 3.51 -22.70
C CYS A 426 -13.49 3.64 -23.81
N VAL A 427 -14.71 4.01 -23.43
CA VAL A 427 -15.87 4.06 -24.32
C VAL A 427 -16.20 5.49 -24.71
N LEU A 428 -15.87 5.85 -25.95
CA LEU A 428 -16.18 7.13 -26.58
C LEU A 428 -17.51 7.01 -27.35
N ALA A 429 -18.60 6.96 -26.59
CA ALA A 429 -19.95 6.78 -27.12
C ALA A 429 -20.47 8.00 -27.89
N THR A 430 -21.48 7.77 -28.73
CA THR A 430 -22.30 8.76 -29.43
C THR A 430 -23.74 8.73 -28.91
N PRO A 431 -24.56 9.79 -29.15
CA PRO A 431 -25.95 9.85 -28.65
C PRO A 431 -26.84 8.65 -28.99
N ASP A 432 -26.67 8.05 -30.18
CA ASP A 432 -27.47 6.96 -30.70
C ASP A 432 -26.70 5.62 -30.74
N GLY A 433 -25.51 5.57 -30.15
CA GLY A 433 -24.61 4.40 -30.18
C GLY A 433 -23.82 4.25 -31.48
N LYS A 434 -24.28 4.85 -32.60
CA LYS A 434 -23.64 4.70 -33.92
C LYS A 434 -22.32 5.44 -34.00
N GLY A 435 -21.28 4.76 -34.44
CA GLY A 435 -19.92 5.28 -34.47
C GLY A 435 -19.24 5.30 -33.10
N THR A 436 -19.74 4.55 -32.11
CA THR A 436 -19.10 4.41 -30.79
C THR A 436 -17.72 3.80 -30.95
N LYS A 437 -16.70 4.47 -30.39
CA LYS A 437 -15.32 3.97 -30.38
C LYS A 437 -14.97 3.41 -29.01
N VAL A 438 -14.40 2.22 -28.98
CA VAL A 438 -13.95 1.52 -27.78
C VAL A 438 -12.44 1.30 -27.87
N ILE A 439 -11.68 2.02 -27.04
CA ILE A 439 -10.23 1.94 -26.97
C ILE A 439 -9.85 0.85 -25.97
N VAL A 440 -9.07 -0.14 -26.41
CA VAL A 440 -8.64 -1.29 -25.61
C VAL A 440 -7.11 -1.36 -25.54
N SER A 441 -6.57 -1.36 -24.32
CA SER A 441 -5.13 -1.52 -24.05
C SER A 441 -4.82 -3.00 -23.77
N ALA A 442 -4.10 -3.67 -24.66
CA ALA A 442 -3.79 -5.09 -24.54
C ALA A 442 -2.50 -5.48 -25.27
N GLY A 443 -1.73 -6.41 -24.70
CA GLY A 443 -0.49 -6.89 -25.32
C GLY A 443 0.54 -5.77 -25.52
N ASP A 444 0.98 -5.59 -26.77
CA ASP A 444 1.94 -4.56 -27.21
C ASP A 444 1.29 -3.38 -27.95
N LYS A 445 -0.05 -3.31 -27.95
CA LYS A 445 -0.84 -2.39 -28.76
C LYS A 445 -1.97 -1.73 -27.97
N VAL A 446 -2.43 -0.60 -28.52
CA VAL A 446 -3.71 0.00 -28.18
C VAL A 446 -4.60 -0.12 -29.40
N GLN A 447 -5.73 -0.81 -29.25
CA GLN A 447 -6.68 -1.10 -30.32
C GLN A 447 -7.91 -0.21 -30.19
N VAL A 448 -8.50 0.16 -31.32
CA VAL A 448 -9.75 0.91 -31.39
C VAL A 448 -10.75 0.06 -32.15
N PHE A 449 -11.81 -0.31 -31.46
CA PHE A 449 -12.98 -0.97 -32.02
C PHE A 449 -14.04 0.08 -32.29
N THR A 450 -14.67 0.06 -33.46
CA THR A 450 -15.76 0.99 -33.77
C THR A 450 -17.02 0.22 -34.13
N ASP A 451 -18.08 0.44 -33.35
CA ASP A 451 -19.45 0.05 -33.65
C ASP A 451 -20.06 1.17 -34.50
N MET A 452 -20.37 0.89 -35.76
CA MET A 452 -20.83 1.88 -36.74
C MET A 452 -22.35 1.98 -36.79
N ASP A 453 -23.08 0.92 -36.46
CA ASP A 453 -24.53 0.83 -36.62
C ASP A 453 -25.32 0.81 -35.31
N GLY A 454 -24.62 0.75 -34.17
CA GLY A 454 -25.17 0.81 -32.82
C GLY A 454 -25.69 -0.53 -32.32
N ASP A 455 -25.27 -1.65 -32.92
CA ASP A 455 -25.71 -3.00 -32.53
C ASP A 455 -24.88 -3.61 -31.39
N ASP A 456 -23.97 -2.83 -30.79
CA ASP A 456 -23.04 -3.25 -29.74
C ASP A 456 -22.06 -4.36 -30.19
N LYS A 457 -21.69 -4.36 -31.48
CA LYS A 457 -20.57 -5.14 -32.05
C LYS A 457 -19.63 -4.25 -32.86
N PRO A 458 -18.33 -4.58 -32.93
CA PRO A 458 -17.39 -3.79 -33.70
C PRO A 458 -17.42 -4.14 -35.19
N ASP A 459 -17.71 -3.16 -36.04
CA ASP A 459 -17.57 -3.24 -37.50
C ASP A 459 -16.15 -2.97 -37.97
N LYS A 460 -15.36 -2.26 -37.17
CA LYS A 460 -13.97 -1.90 -37.48
C LYS A 460 -13.05 -2.16 -36.30
N LYS A 461 -11.81 -2.56 -36.62
CA LYS A 461 -10.69 -2.72 -35.68
C LYS A 461 -9.45 -2.05 -36.24
N GLU A 462 -8.91 -1.10 -35.50
CA GLU A 462 -7.74 -0.30 -35.88
C GLU A 462 -6.71 -0.29 -34.75
N VAL A 463 -5.44 -0.05 -35.08
CA VAL A 463 -4.39 0.18 -34.08
C VAL A 463 -4.22 1.68 -33.89
N LEU A 464 -4.28 2.16 -32.64
CA LEU A 464 -3.97 3.54 -32.30
C LEU A 464 -2.47 3.72 -32.02
N PHE A 465 -1.91 2.82 -31.20
CA PHE A 465 -0.50 2.81 -30.83
C PHE A 465 0.05 1.38 -30.81
N SER A 466 1.36 1.26 -31.04
CA SER A 466 2.08 -0.01 -31.08
C SER A 466 3.45 0.08 -30.40
N GLY A 467 4.19 -1.03 -30.38
CA GLY A 467 5.58 -1.06 -29.92
C GLY A 467 5.75 -0.90 -28.41
N ILE A 468 4.68 -1.12 -27.65
CA ILE A 468 4.69 -0.99 -26.19
C ILE A 468 5.15 -2.32 -25.59
N GLY A 469 6.12 -2.25 -24.69
CA GLY A 469 6.61 -3.40 -23.93
C GLY A 469 5.64 -3.87 -22.85
N GLY A 470 6.06 -4.87 -22.07
CA GLY A 470 5.30 -5.29 -20.90
C GLY A 470 4.03 -6.06 -21.25
N SER A 471 3.99 -6.77 -22.38
CA SER A 471 2.84 -7.58 -22.76
C SER A 471 2.49 -8.61 -21.68
N GLN A 472 1.22 -8.60 -21.26
CA GLN A 472 0.73 -9.35 -20.10
C GLN A 472 1.51 -9.07 -18.80
N HIS A 473 1.93 -7.83 -18.60
CA HIS A 473 2.55 -7.36 -17.36
C HIS A 473 1.69 -6.26 -16.74
N ASP A 474 1.58 -6.26 -15.42
CA ASP A 474 0.93 -5.21 -14.63
C ASP A 474 1.59 -3.83 -14.75
N HIS A 475 2.76 -3.73 -15.38
CA HIS A 475 3.52 -2.49 -15.58
C HIS A 475 3.49 -2.05 -17.06
N GLY A 476 2.63 -2.66 -17.87
CA GLY A 476 2.44 -2.32 -19.28
C GLY A 476 1.55 -1.08 -19.46
N ILE A 477 0.90 -1.00 -20.63
CA ILE A 477 -0.09 0.01 -20.99
C ILE A 477 -1.43 -0.27 -20.31
N HIS A 478 -2.10 0.79 -19.85
CA HIS A 478 -3.36 0.71 -19.11
C HIS A 478 -4.45 1.62 -19.74
N ALA A 479 -5.54 1.85 -19.01
CA ALA A 479 -6.73 2.52 -19.52
C ALA A 479 -6.51 3.99 -19.94
N PHE A 480 -7.27 4.36 -20.97
CA PHE A 480 -7.38 5.73 -21.45
C PHE A 480 -8.51 6.46 -20.71
N VAL A 481 -8.39 7.77 -20.58
CA VAL A 481 -9.43 8.64 -20.02
C VAL A 481 -9.62 9.85 -20.92
N PHE A 482 -10.88 10.15 -21.26
CA PHE A 482 -11.24 11.41 -21.92
C PHE A 482 -11.21 12.56 -20.91
N GLY A 483 -10.35 13.56 -21.15
CA GLY A 483 -10.18 14.71 -20.29
C GLY A 483 -11.15 15.87 -20.59
N PRO A 484 -11.24 16.86 -19.68
CA PRO A 484 -12.15 17.99 -19.84
C PRO A 484 -11.77 18.93 -20.98
N ASP A 485 -10.55 18.83 -21.49
CA ASP A 485 -10.00 19.59 -22.62
C ASP A 485 -10.22 18.91 -23.98
N GLY A 486 -10.94 17.78 -24.02
CA GLY A 486 -11.20 17.05 -25.25
C GLY A 486 -10.05 16.16 -25.73
N ARG A 487 -9.08 15.85 -24.85
CA ARG A 487 -7.91 15.01 -25.14
C ARG A 487 -7.99 13.66 -24.43
N LEU A 488 -7.21 12.70 -24.92
CA LEU A 488 -6.97 11.42 -24.27
C LEU A 488 -5.79 11.52 -23.31
N TYR A 489 -5.94 10.90 -22.14
CA TYR A 489 -4.90 10.75 -21.12
C TYR A 489 -4.71 9.28 -20.79
N PHE A 490 -3.45 8.86 -20.66
CA PHE A 490 -3.10 7.48 -20.37
C PHE A 490 -1.66 7.39 -19.86
N ASN A 491 -1.23 6.20 -19.47
CA ASN A 491 0.11 5.96 -18.96
C ASN A 491 0.56 4.52 -19.24
N PHE A 492 1.87 4.30 -19.13
CA PHE A 492 2.42 2.96 -18.96
C PHE A 492 3.38 2.93 -17.77
N GLY A 493 3.59 1.75 -17.19
CA GLY A 493 4.65 1.51 -16.22
C GLY A 493 6.03 1.29 -16.86
N ASN A 494 7.02 0.96 -16.04
CA ASN A 494 8.42 0.89 -16.44
C ASN A 494 8.77 -0.30 -17.35
N THR A 495 7.83 -1.19 -17.64
CA THR A 495 7.99 -2.24 -18.66
C THR A 495 7.38 -1.84 -20.00
N GLY A 496 6.71 -0.68 -20.08
CA GLY A 496 6.14 -0.14 -21.32
C GLY A 496 7.18 0.27 -22.36
N HIS A 497 8.39 0.67 -21.92
CA HIS A 497 9.57 1.01 -22.74
C HIS A 497 9.42 2.14 -23.77
N GLN A 498 8.46 2.05 -24.71
CA GLN A 498 8.29 2.98 -25.82
C GLN A 498 6.81 3.02 -26.28
N VAL A 499 6.38 4.14 -26.86
CA VAL A 499 5.14 4.22 -27.66
C VAL A 499 5.51 4.52 -29.12
N ARG A 500 4.86 3.80 -30.05
CA ARG A 500 4.95 4.03 -31.49
C ARG A 500 3.56 4.29 -32.05
N ASP A 501 3.50 4.96 -33.20
CA ASP A 501 2.25 5.16 -33.91
C ASP A 501 1.67 3.84 -34.46
N LYS A 502 0.53 3.93 -35.13
CA LYS A 502 -0.16 2.80 -35.76
C LYS A 502 0.68 2.07 -36.82
N ASP A 503 1.66 2.74 -37.42
CA ASP A 503 2.53 2.23 -38.49
C ASP A 503 3.89 1.76 -37.93
N GLY A 504 4.07 1.76 -36.61
CA GLY A 504 5.28 1.29 -35.93
C GLY A 504 6.43 2.30 -35.94
N LYS A 505 6.18 3.59 -36.21
CA LYS A 505 7.19 4.64 -36.14
C LYS A 505 7.27 5.23 -34.73
N PRO A 506 8.47 5.55 -34.22
CA PRO A 506 8.63 6.23 -32.93
C PRO A 506 7.85 7.54 -32.87
N ILE A 507 7.14 7.76 -31.76
CA ILE A 507 6.46 9.04 -31.51
C ILE A 507 7.47 10.07 -31.02
N MET A 508 7.39 11.27 -31.59
CA MET A 508 8.02 12.47 -31.07
C MET A 508 6.98 13.30 -30.32
N ASP A 509 7.27 13.64 -29.07
CA ASP A 509 6.38 14.47 -28.26
C ASP A 509 6.48 15.96 -28.67
N ARG A 510 5.58 16.81 -28.15
CA ARG A 510 5.56 18.25 -28.45
C ARG A 510 6.86 18.98 -28.08
N ALA A 511 7.67 18.45 -27.17
CA ALA A 511 8.96 19.02 -26.81
C ALA A 511 10.11 18.52 -27.71
N GLY A 512 9.81 17.73 -28.74
CA GLY A 512 10.77 17.22 -29.72
C GLY A 512 11.57 16.01 -29.23
N ASN A 513 11.09 15.29 -28.21
CA ASN A 513 11.76 14.13 -27.67
C ASN A 513 11.11 12.84 -28.18
N GLU A 514 11.91 11.83 -28.49
CA GLU A 514 11.39 10.48 -28.78
C GLU A 514 10.81 9.89 -27.49
N VAL A 515 9.58 9.36 -27.57
CA VAL A 515 8.88 8.79 -26.41
C VAL A 515 9.38 7.37 -26.14
N ASN A 516 10.52 7.27 -25.44
CA ASN A 516 11.13 6.01 -25.03
C ASN A 516 11.85 6.15 -23.68
N ASP A 517 12.19 5.02 -23.07
CA ASP A 517 12.85 4.96 -21.76
C ASP A 517 14.39 4.91 -21.82
N ARG A 518 15.00 5.31 -22.95
CA ARG A 518 16.46 5.24 -23.18
C ARG A 518 17.28 6.27 -22.40
N ARG A 519 16.65 6.99 -21.46
CA ARG A 519 17.26 8.01 -20.60
C ARG A 519 17.72 9.25 -21.37
N ASN A 520 16.94 9.66 -22.37
CA ASN A 520 17.16 10.88 -23.14
C ASN A 520 15.85 11.48 -23.69
N PRO A 521 15.19 12.40 -22.96
CA PRO A 521 15.38 12.70 -21.54
C PRO A 521 14.64 11.70 -20.64
N TYR A 522 13.63 10.99 -21.17
CA TYR A 522 12.72 10.18 -20.37
C TYR A 522 13.30 8.83 -19.99
N GLN A 523 12.81 8.29 -18.88
CA GLN A 523 13.12 6.94 -18.42
C GLN A 523 11.95 6.35 -17.63
N GLN A 524 11.84 5.02 -17.65
CA GLN A 524 10.87 4.23 -16.90
C GLN A 524 9.41 4.60 -17.23
N GLY A 525 8.49 4.47 -16.28
CA GLY A 525 7.05 4.73 -16.49
C GLY A 525 6.77 6.21 -16.76
N MET A 526 5.71 6.48 -17.52
CA MET A 526 5.39 7.80 -18.08
C MET A 526 3.88 8.05 -18.12
N VAL A 527 3.49 9.32 -18.16
CA VAL A 527 2.11 9.79 -18.34
C VAL A 527 2.02 10.61 -19.62
N PHE A 528 0.94 10.43 -20.37
CA PHE A 528 0.77 10.99 -21.71
C PHE A 528 -0.56 11.73 -21.89
N ARG A 529 -0.56 12.64 -22.87
CA ARG A 529 -1.76 13.29 -23.40
C ARG A 529 -1.68 13.40 -24.92
N CYS A 530 -2.78 13.15 -25.63
CA CYS A 530 -2.87 13.32 -27.08
C CYS A 530 -4.31 13.65 -27.51
N LYS A 531 -4.51 14.01 -28.79
CA LYS A 531 -5.85 14.09 -29.38
C LYS A 531 -6.45 12.69 -29.55
N LEU A 532 -7.76 12.62 -29.82
CA LEU A 532 -8.49 11.34 -29.98
C LEU A 532 -7.94 10.44 -31.11
N ASP A 533 -7.24 11.02 -32.09
CA ASP A 533 -6.59 10.32 -33.20
C ASP A 533 -5.13 9.94 -32.90
N GLY A 534 -4.64 10.21 -31.68
CA GLY A 534 -3.27 9.95 -31.26
C GLY A 534 -2.27 11.07 -31.59
N SER A 535 -2.67 12.11 -32.32
CA SER A 535 -1.80 13.24 -32.68
C SER A 535 -1.62 14.25 -31.54
N ASP A 536 -0.70 15.22 -31.72
CA ASP A 536 -0.40 16.27 -30.73
C ASP A 536 0.01 15.70 -29.35
N PHE A 537 0.92 14.72 -29.39
CA PHE A 537 1.33 13.90 -28.26
C PHE A 537 2.27 14.62 -27.28
N GLU A 538 2.03 14.46 -25.98
CA GLU A 538 2.80 15.10 -24.91
C GLU A 538 3.16 14.09 -23.82
N THR A 539 4.42 14.10 -23.38
CA THR A 539 4.83 13.42 -22.14
C THR A 539 4.68 14.38 -20.96
N LEU A 540 3.73 14.08 -20.06
CA LEU A 540 3.33 14.94 -18.95
C LEU A 540 4.08 14.64 -17.65
N GLY A 541 4.77 13.52 -17.54
CA GLY A 541 5.57 13.15 -16.38
C GLY A 541 6.26 11.82 -16.62
N TRP A 542 7.39 11.60 -15.94
CA TRP A 542 8.25 10.44 -16.20
C TRP A 542 8.99 9.97 -14.95
N ASN A 543 9.66 8.82 -15.06
CA ASN A 543 10.37 8.14 -13.99
C ASN A 543 9.46 7.55 -12.89
N PHE A 544 8.31 7.03 -13.30
CA PHE A 544 7.44 6.19 -12.46
C PHE A 544 7.88 4.71 -12.52
N ARG A 545 7.38 3.89 -11.58
CA ARG A 545 7.61 2.44 -11.62
C ARG A 545 6.42 1.72 -12.25
N ASN A 546 5.29 1.72 -11.59
CA ASN A 546 4.07 1.11 -12.06
C ASN A 546 2.90 2.00 -11.65
N ASN A 547 2.74 3.06 -12.42
CA ASN A 547 1.60 3.94 -12.35
C ASN A 547 0.44 3.36 -13.15
N TRP A 548 -0.42 2.62 -12.46
CA TRP A 548 -1.45 1.79 -13.08
C TRP A 548 -2.45 2.60 -13.92
N MET A 549 -3.06 3.65 -13.38
CA MET A 549 -4.03 4.47 -14.13
C MET A 549 -3.94 5.95 -13.74
N ILE A 550 -4.27 6.82 -14.69
CA ILE A 550 -4.34 8.27 -14.51
C ILE A 550 -5.80 8.71 -14.40
N ALA A 551 -6.08 9.66 -13.50
CA ALA A 551 -7.36 10.33 -13.38
C ALA A 551 -7.17 11.84 -13.56
N VAL A 552 -8.09 12.45 -14.30
CA VAL A 552 -8.05 13.89 -14.63
C VAL A 552 -9.30 14.54 -14.07
N ASP A 553 -9.12 15.63 -13.34
CA ASP A 553 -10.25 16.41 -12.82
C ASP A 553 -10.67 17.53 -13.79
N SER A 554 -11.80 18.18 -13.53
CA SER A 554 -12.33 19.24 -14.42
C SER A 554 -11.40 20.44 -14.63
N PHE A 555 -10.42 20.67 -13.75
CA PHE A 555 -9.44 21.75 -13.90
C PHE A 555 -8.22 21.31 -14.75
N GLY A 556 -8.19 20.05 -15.18
CA GLY A 556 -7.05 19.43 -15.87
C GLY A 556 -5.93 19.00 -14.94
N SER A 557 -6.18 18.92 -13.63
CA SER A 557 -5.20 18.40 -12.67
C SER A 557 -5.17 16.87 -12.73
N LEU A 558 -3.97 16.32 -12.59
CA LEU A 558 -3.66 14.92 -12.89
C LEU A 558 -3.31 14.16 -11.62
N TRP A 559 -3.90 12.98 -11.47
CA TRP A 559 -3.80 12.17 -10.26
C TRP A 559 -3.57 10.71 -10.60
N GLN A 560 -2.60 10.06 -9.97
CA GLN A 560 -2.37 8.63 -10.14
C GLN A 560 -1.76 8.01 -8.89
N SER A 561 -1.87 6.70 -8.79
CA SER A 561 -1.05 5.88 -7.90
C SER A 561 0.25 5.46 -8.59
N ASP A 562 1.23 5.01 -7.81
CA ASP A 562 2.47 4.38 -8.32
C ASP A 562 2.94 3.31 -7.32
N ASN A 563 3.06 2.06 -7.81
CA ASN A 563 3.43 0.91 -7.00
C ASN A 563 4.94 0.82 -6.81
N ASP A 564 5.41 0.51 -5.60
CA ASP A 564 6.83 0.37 -5.25
C ASP A 564 7.39 -1.03 -5.55
N ASP A 565 8.70 -1.24 -5.30
CA ASP A 565 9.23 -2.61 -5.24
C ASP A 565 8.68 -3.34 -4.00
N ASP A 566 8.22 -4.57 -4.19
CA ASP A 566 7.62 -5.39 -3.13
C ASP A 566 8.42 -5.38 -1.83
N GLY A 567 7.72 -5.07 -0.73
CA GLY A 567 8.29 -5.05 0.62
C GLY A 567 8.87 -3.70 1.06
N ASN A 568 8.99 -2.71 0.17
CA ASN A 568 9.50 -1.38 0.54
C ASN A 568 8.47 -0.53 1.30
N ARG A 569 7.17 -0.83 1.16
CA ARG A 569 6.05 -0.10 1.78
C ARG A 569 6.03 1.38 1.38
N ALA A 570 6.35 1.65 0.12
CA ALA A 570 6.54 2.97 -0.45
C ALA A 570 5.49 3.33 -1.51
N VAL A 571 4.42 2.55 -1.67
CA VAL A 571 3.30 2.88 -2.57
C VAL A 571 2.85 4.32 -2.29
N ARG A 572 2.59 5.06 -3.37
CA ARG A 572 2.27 6.47 -3.30
C ARG A 572 1.10 6.87 -4.19
N ILE A 573 0.48 7.98 -3.81
CA ILE A 573 -0.39 8.78 -4.67
C ILE A 573 0.39 10.02 -5.08
N ASN A 574 0.22 10.44 -6.34
CA ASN A 574 0.88 11.57 -6.94
C ASN A 574 -0.14 12.58 -7.44
N TYR A 575 0.14 13.86 -7.20
CA TYR A 575 -0.26 14.93 -8.11
C TYR A 575 0.77 14.96 -9.26
N VAL A 576 0.32 14.77 -10.50
CA VAL A 576 1.21 14.81 -11.66
C VAL A 576 1.38 16.27 -12.12
N MET A 577 2.44 16.93 -11.65
CA MET A 577 2.87 18.23 -12.14
C MET A 577 3.49 18.03 -13.53
N GLU A 578 2.98 18.76 -14.52
CA GLU A 578 3.42 18.57 -15.91
C GLU A 578 4.96 18.69 -16.04
N PHE A 579 5.55 17.73 -16.77
CA PHE A 579 6.99 17.53 -17.03
C PHE A 579 7.84 17.04 -15.86
N GLY A 580 7.22 16.76 -14.72
CA GLY A 580 7.90 16.31 -13.51
C GLY A 580 8.66 14.98 -13.65
N ASN A 581 9.79 14.89 -12.95
CA ASN A 581 10.52 13.64 -12.68
C ASN A 581 10.09 13.06 -11.34
N TYR A 582 9.68 11.79 -11.31
CA TYR A 582 9.13 11.12 -10.13
C TYR A 582 10.06 10.13 -9.42
N GLY A 583 11.32 10.05 -9.85
CA GLY A 583 12.41 9.53 -9.03
C GLY A 583 12.46 8.02 -8.79
N PHE A 584 11.80 7.17 -9.58
CA PHE A 584 11.95 5.71 -9.44
C PHE A 584 13.40 5.25 -9.62
N ARG A 585 14.10 5.82 -10.62
CA ARG A 585 15.55 5.70 -10.81
C ARG A 585 16.23 7.03 -10.59
N SER A 586 17.48 7.01 -10.16
CA SER A 586 18.34 8.20 -10.17
C SER A 586 18.35 8.79 -11.58
N GLU A 587 18.08 10.09 -11.70
CA GLU A 587 18.08 10.78 -12.99
C GLU A 587 19.45 10.69 -13.67
N ILE A 588 20.49 11.04 -12.93
CA ILE A 588 21.86 11.15 -13.44
C ILE A 588 22.45 9.77 -13.77
N THR A 589 22.29 8.80 -12.86
CA THR A 589 23.00 7.52 -12.98
C THR A 589 22.13 6.37 -13.46
N GLY A 590 20.80 6.48 -13.41
CA GLY A 590 19.87 5.38 -13.69
C GLY A 590 19.83 4.31 -12.58
N ALA A 591 20.61 4.51 -11.51
CA ALA A 591 20.70 3.55 -10.42
C ALA A 591 19.39 3.46 -9.63
N GLY A 592 19.11 2.28 -9.09
CA GLY A 592 17.99 2.07 -8.17
C GLY A 592 18.28 2.58 -6.76
N TRP A 593 17.23 2.66 -5.95
CA TRP A 593 17.25 3.22 -4.59
C TRP A 593 18.23 2.58 -3.59
N ARG A 594 18.77 1.40 -3.90
CA ARG A 594 19.78 0.71 -3.06
C ARG A 594 21.20 1.23 -3.30
N ALA A 595 21.43 1.96 -4.38
CA ALA A 595 22.75 2.47 -4.70
C ALA A 595 23.23 3.45 -3.62
N ASN A 596 24.47 3.28 -3.18
CA ASN A 596 25.08 4.20 -2.22
C ASN A 596 25.27 5.56 -2.88
N ARG A 597 24.90 6.63 -2.18
CA ARG A 597 25.03 8.02 -2.64
C ARG A 597 24.99 8.99 -1.47
N THR A 598 25.55 10.19 -1.68
CA THR A 598 25.46 11.30 -0.73
C THR A 598 24.00 11.70 -0.52
N ASN A 599 23.68 12.17 0.70
CA ASN A 599 22.34 12.62 1.08
C ASN A 599 21.28 11.55 0.81
N ILE A 600 21.46 10.31 1.29
CA ILE A 600 20.46 9.27 1.12
C ILE A 600 19.39 9.37 2.21
N GLU A 601 18.12 9.20 1.86
CA GLU A 601 17.03 9.20 2.83
C GLU A 601 17.17 8.08 3.85
N LYS A 602 16.77 8.36 5.09
CA LYS A 602 16.90 7.42 6.21
C LYS A 602 15.94 6.24 6.07
N SER A 603 14.70 6.50 5.67
CA SER A 603 13.67 5.47 5.51
C SER A 603 13.62 4.94 4.07
N ILE A 604 13.33 3.64 3.94
CA ILE A 604 13.18 2.99 2.63
C ILE A 604 12.08 3.67 1.79
N PRO A 605 10.89 4.01 2.34
CA PRO A 605 9.84 4.64 1.54
C PRO A 605 10.23 5.96 0.88
N LEU A 606 11.01 6.81 1.55
CA LEU A 606 11.45 8.09 0.99
C LEU A 606 12.64 7.89 0.05
N ARG A 607 13.54 6.96 0.39
CA ARG A 607 14.71 6.60 -0.43
C ARG A 607 14.31 5.97 -1.77
N HIS A 608 13.26 5.15 -1.77
CA HIS A 608 12.80 4.40 -2.95
C HIS A 608 12.59 5.32 -4.16
N TRP A 609 12.08 6.52 -3.91
CA TRP A 609 11.73 7.51 -4.92
C TRP A 609 12.74 8.66 -5.04
N HIS A 610 13.91 8.57 -4.43
CA HIS A 610 14.94 9.62 -4.48
C HIS A 610 14.42 11.03 -4.07
N LEU A 611 13.48 11.13 -3.11
CA LEU A 611 12.75 12.39 -2.82
C LEU A 611 13.61 13.57 -2.36
N ASN A 612 14.87 13.33 -2.02
CA ASN A 612 15.83 14.33 -1.59
C ASN A 612 16.86 14.71 -2.65
N ASP A 613 16.68 14.24 -3.88
CA ASP A 613 17.45 14.68 -5.05
C ASP A 613 16.78 15.92 -5.69
N PRO A 614 17.56 16.92 -6.14
CA PRO A 614 17.04 18.06 -6.91
C PRO A 614 16.33 17.62 -8.20
N GLY A 615 15.11 18.11 -8.42
CA GLY A 615 14.33 17.76 -9.61
C GLY A 615 13.29 16.67 -9.41
N VAL A 616 13.32 15.97 -8.27
CA VAL A 616 12.30 14.97 -7.95
C VAL A 616 11.08 15.66 -7.36
N ILE A 617 9.94 15.48 -8.02
CA ILE A 617 8.64 16.00 -7.57
C ILE A 617 8.24 15.32 -6.25
N PRO A 618 7.74 16.08 -5.24
CA PRO A 618 7.25 15.47 -4.00
C PRO A 618 6.09 14.49 -4.24
N ASN A 619 5.88 13.58 -3.28
CA ASN A 619 4.70 12.73 -3.26
C ASN A 619 3.51 13.49 -2.64
N LEU A 620 2.28 13.21 -3.08
CA LEU A 620 1.10 13.66 -2.34
C LEU A 620 0.96 12.90 -1.01
N LEU A 621 1.06 11.56 -1.09
CA LEU A 621 0.84 10.67 0.04
C LEU A 621 1.55 9.33 -0.18
N GLN A 622 2.11 8.74 0.87
CA GLN A 622 2.53 7.32 0.86
C GLN A 622 1.52 6.47 1.62
N THR A 623 1.05 5.39 1.00
CA THR A 623 -0.02 4.53 1.54
C THR A 623 0.51 3.24 2.18
N GLY A 624 1.82 2.99 2.10
CA GLY A 624 2.47 1.85 2.72
C GLY A 624 2.68 0.69 1.74
N ALA A 625 2.40 -0.54 2.20
CA ALA A 625 2.43 -1.71 1.32
C ALA A 625 1.13 -1.77 0.51
N GLY A 626 1.24 -2.04 -0.78
CA GLY A 626 0.05 -2.22 -1.61
C GLY A 626 0.36 -2.78 -2.99
N SER A 627 -0.67 -2.79 -3.81
CA SER A 627 -0.63 -3.12 -5.24
C SER A 627 -1.76 -2.30 -5.87
N PRO A 628 -1.55 -0.97 -6.01
CA PRO A 628 -2.57 -0.05 -6.45
C PRO A 628 -3.03 -0.37 -7.88
N THR A 629 -4.31 -0.17 -8.13
CA THR A 629 -4.95 -0.45 -9.42
C THR A 629 -5.74 0.79 -9.86
N GLY A 630 -7.02 0.65 -10.25
CA GLY A 630 -7.78 1.74 -10.85
C GLY A 630 -8.11 2.90 -9.91
N ILE A 631 -8.24 4.08 -10.52
CA ILE A 631 -8.48 5.36 -9.85
C ILE A 631 -9.42 6.23 -10.69
N CYS A 632 -10.32 6.96 -10.04
CA CYS A 632 -11.13 8.01 -10.67
C CYS A 632 -11.28 9.23 -9.76
N ILE A 633 -11.79 10.34 -10.30
CA ILE A 633 -12.20 11.51 -9.52
C ILE A 633 -13.72 11.50 -9.38
N TYR A 634 -14.21 11.54 -8.15
CA TYR A 634 -15.64 11.62 -7.89
C TYR A 634 -16.13 13.07 -8.02
N GLU A 635 -16.63 13.45 -9.19
CA GLU A 635 -17.23 14.78 -9.45
C GLU A 635 -18.76 14.74 -9.49
N GLY A 636 -19.38 13.76 -8.82
CA GLY A 636 -20.81 13.66 -8.60
C GLY A 636 -21.25 14.26 -7.28
N ASP A 637 -22.56 14.29 -7.07
CA ASP A 637 -23.22 14.83 -5.88
C ASP A 637 -24.12 13.81 -5.16
N LEU A 638 -24.16 12.55 -5.62
CA LEU A 638 -24.95 11.50 -4.97
C LEU A 638 -24.33 11.05 -3.64
N LEU A 639 -23.02 10.80 -3.59
CA LEU A 639 -22.32 10.34 -2.39
C LEU A 639 -22.26 11.45 -1.31
N PRO A 640 -21.87 11.13 -0.06
CA PRO A 640 -21.60 12.15 0.95
C PRO A 640 -20.55 13.19 0.50
N LYS A 641 -20.72 14.44 0.96
CA LYS A 641 -19.87 15.59 0.58
C LYS A 641 -18.38 15.39 0.77
N GLU A 642 -17.96 14.50 1.68
CA GLU A 642 -16.55 14.19 1.92
C GLU A 642 -15.84 13.53 0.72
N PHE A 643 -16.60 12.98 -0.24
CA PHE A 643 -16.08 12.39 -1.46
C PHE A 643 -16.07 13.37 -2.65
N TYR A 644 -16.71 14.54 -2.54
CA TYR A 644 -16.85 15.47 -3.67
C TYR A 644 -15.49 16.02 -4.12
N GLY A 645 -15.22 15.84 -5.41
CA GLY A 645 -13.97 16.24 -6.04
C GLY A 645 -12.74 15.45 -5.57
N GLN A 646 -12.91 14.31 -4.91
CA GLN A 646 -11.82 13.51 -4.36
C GLN A 646 -11.48 12.31 -5.25
N MET A 647 -10.22 11.88 -5.20
CA MET A 647 -9.80 10.62 -5.80
C MET A 647 -10.46 9.45 -5.07
N ILE A 648 -11.02 8.51 -5.82
CA ILE A 648 -11.41 7.17 -5.35
C ILE A 648 -10.49 6.16 -6.02
N HIS A 649 -9.89 5.28 -5.24
CA HIS A 649 -8.78 4.44 -5.68
C HIS A 649 -8.88 3.02 -5.10
N CYS A 650 -8.61 2.04 -5.96
CA CYS A 650 -8.53 0.64 -5.65
C CYS A 650 -7.08 0.23 -5.31
N ASP A 651 -6.91 -0.53 -4.25
CA ASP A 651 -5.62 -1.11 -3.88
C ASP A 651 -5.82 -2.60 -3.56
N ALA A 652 -5.39 -3.45 -4.49
CA ALA A 652 -5.64 -4.88 -4.44
C ALA A 652 -4.84 -5.56 -3.33
N GLY A 653 -3.62 -5.07 -3.05
CA GLY A 653 -2.72 -5.67 -2.04
C GLY A 653 -3.30 -5.70 -0.62
N PRO A 654 -3.79 -4.58 -0.08
CA PRO A 654 -4.46 -4.50 1.20
C PRO A 654 -5.98 -4.78 1.10
N SER A 655 -6.51 -5.19 -0.06
CA SER A 655 -7.93 -5.52 -0.24
C SER A 655 -8.87 -4.34 0.08
N ILE A 656 -8.64 -3.17 -0.53
CA ILE A 656 -9.32 -1.95 -0.10
C ILE A 656 -9.60 -0.95 -1.23
N VAL A 657 -10.74 -0.26 -1.13
CA VAL A 657 -11.06 0.95 -1.90
C VAL A 657 -11.02 2.14 -0.96
N ARG A 658 -10.35 3.22 -1.36
CA ARG A 658 -10.13 4.42 -0.56
C ARG A 658 -10.51 5.68 -1.30
N ALA A 659 -10.94 6.69 -0.56
CA ALA A 659 -10.87 8.08 -0.99
C ALA A 659 -9.64 8.77 -0.41
N TYR A 660 -9.13 9.77 -1.14
CA TYR A 660 -8.06 10.65 -0.66
C TYR A 660 -8.51 12.10 -0.62
N PRO A 661 -9.18 12.57 0.47
CA PRO A 661 -9.53 13.97 0.62
C PRO A 661 -8.31 14.87 0.57
N VAL A 662 -8.20 15.70 -0.47
CA VAL A 662 -7.09 16.60 -0.74
C VAL A 662 -7.33 17.98 -0.16
N LYS A 663 -6.26 18.61 0.35
CA LYS A 663 -6.23 20.03 0.73
C LYS A 663 -5.04 20.71 0.04
N PRO A 664 -5.20 21.97 -0.43
CA PRO A 664 -4.08 22.78 -0.88
C PRO A 664 -2.99 22.86 0.20
N SER A 665 -1.73 22.75 -0.21
CA SER A 665 -0.57 22.88 0.68
C SER A 665 0.56 23.54 -0.11
N GLY A 666 0.71 24.85 0.08
CA GLY A 666 1.55 25.66 -0.81
C GLY A 666 1.08 25.54 -2.27
N ALA A 667 2.02 25.39 -3.17
CA ALA A 667 1.85 25.12 -4.58
C ALA A 667 1.46 23.67 -4.88
N GLY A 668 1.38 22.80 -3.87
CA GLY A 668 0.95 21.41 -4.05
C GLY A 668 -0.21 21.09 -3.12
N TYR A 669 -0.14 19.89 -2.55
CA TYR A 669 -1.28 19.27 -1.89
C TYR A 669 -0.83 18.38 -0.74
N THR A 670 -1.74 18.18 0.23
CA THR A 670 -1.70 17.11 1.23
C THR A 670 -3.01 16.34 1.18
N ALA A 671 -3.01 15.07 1.61
CA ALA A 671 -4.23 14.26 1.65
C ALA A 671 -4.37 13.45 2.94
N SER A 672 -5.62 13.11 3.28
CA SER A 672 -5.96 12.08 4.27
C SER A 672 -6.42 10.79 3.58
N ILE A 673 -6.59 9.71 4.34
CA ILE A 673 -7.13 8.44 3.84
C ILE A 673 -8.51 8.22 4.46
N VAL A 674 -9.49 7.91 3.63
CA VAL A 674 -10.83 7.46 4.05
C VAL A 674 -11.12 6.14 3.35
N ASN A 675 -11.40 5.08 4.10
CA ASN A 675 -11.71 3.78 3.51
C ASN A 675 -13.17 3.75 3.06
N ILE A 676 -13.46 3.17 1.90
CA ILE A 676 -14.81 3.00 1.34
C ILE A 676 -15.28 1.55 1.49
N LEU A 677 -14.52 0.61 0.91
CA LEU A 677 -14.76 -0.83 1.00
C LEU A 677 -13.47 -1.49 1.50
N ASP A 678 -13.54 -2.27 2.59
CA ASP A 678 -12.39 -2.95 3.18
C ASP A 678 -12.67 -4.45 3.35
N GLY A 679 -11.99 -5.27 2.56
CA GLY A 679 -12.04 -6.73 2.66
C GLY A 679 -10.99 -7.32 3.59
N ALA A 680 -10.01 -6.55 4.07
CA ALA A 680 -8.79 -7.09 4.69
C ALA A 680 -9.05 -7.98 5.92
N LYS A 681 -10.12 -7.70 6.67
CA LYS A 681 -10.49 -8.43 7.89
C LYS A 681 -11.40 -9.63 7.65
N LYS A 682 -12.28 -9.54 6.66
CA LYS A 682 -13.38 -10.48 6.43
C LYS A 682 -13.14 -11.28 5.16
N ASP A 683 -12.91 -10.63 4.02
CA ASP A 683 -12.61 -11.32 2.76
C ASP A 683 -11.33 -10.83 2.10
N ARG A 684 -10.24 -11.55 2.41
CA ARG A 684 -8.95 -11.33 1.79
C ARG A 684 -8.88 -11.80 0.33
N TRP A 685 -9.97 -12.25 -0.30
CA TRP A 685 -10.03 -12.47 -1.75
C TRP A 685 -10.53 -11.23 -2.49
N PHE A 686 -11.09 -10.25 -1.79
CA PHE A 686 -11.42 -8.95 -2.38
C PHE A 686 -10.16 -8.29 -2.95
N ARG A 687 -10.14 -8.11 -4.27
CA ARG A 687 -9.06 -7.56 -5.10
C ARG A 687 -9.64 -6.49 -6.00
N PRO A 688 -9.95 -5.30 -5.45
CA PRO A 688 -10.50 -4.24 -6.25
C PRO A 688 -9.51 -3.87 -7.36
N SER A 689 -9.97 -3.90 -8.61
CA SER A 689 -9.17 -3.71 -9.81
C SER A 689 -9.44 -2.37 -10.47
N ASP A 690 -10.67 -1.86 -10.41
CA ASP A 690 -11.00 -0.52 -10.93
C ASP A 690 -12.25 0.07 -10.28
N VAL A 691 -12.44 1.38 -10.43
CA VAL A 691 -13.57 2.14 -9.91
C VAL A 691 -13.99 3.26 -10.86
N LYS A 692 -15.29 3.34 -11.19
CA LYS A 692 -15.85 4.33 -12.11
C LYS A 692 -17.13 4.96 -11.56
N VAL A 693 -17.47 6.13 -12.08
CA VAL A 693 -18.68 6.89 -11.70
C VAL A 693 -19.77 6.69 -12.76
N ALA A 694 -20.94 6.23 -12.33
CA ALA A 694 -22.10 6.02 -13.18
C ALA A 694 -22.85 7.35 -13.47
N PRO A 695 -23.70 7.40 -14.51
CA PRO A 695 -24.46 8.60 -14.87
C PRO A 695 -25.38 9.16 -13.78
N ASP A 696 -25.84 8.30 -12.86
CA ASP A 696 -26.66 8.68 -11.69
C ASP A 696 -25.83 9.20 -10.51
N GLY A 697 -24.50 9.18 -10.63
CA GLY A 697 -23.57 9.60 -9.58
C GLY A 697 -23.19 8.49 -8.59
N SER A 698 -23.64 7.24 -8.75
CA SER A 698 -23.16 6.10 -7.97
C SER A 698 -21.76 5.66 -8.43
N LEU A 699 -21.06 4.90 -7.58
CA LEU A 699 -19.77 4.31 -7.93
C LEU A 699 -19.95 2.84 -8.29
N PHE A 700 -19.17 2.36 -9.26
CA PHE A 700 -19.00 0.93 -9.51
C PHE A 700 -17.56 0.55 -9.21
N VAL A 701 -17.38 -0.53 -8.47
CA VAL A 701 -16.08 -1.11 -8.13
C VAL A 701 -15.99 -2.49 -8.76
N ALA A 702 -14.98 -2.67 -9.60
CA ALA A 702 -14.60 -3.97 -10.12
C ALA A 702 -13.71 -4.70 -9.11
N ASP A 703 -14.00 -5.98 -8.88
CA ASP A 703 -13.27 -6.86 -8.00
C ASP A 703 -12.83 -8.10 -8.78
N TRP A 704 -11.52 -8.23 -8.97
CA TRP A 704 -10.90 -9.39 -9.62
C TRP A 704 -11.26 -10.70 -8.88
N TYR A 705 -11.45 -10.62 -7.56
CA TYR A 705 -11.76 -11.71 -6.64
C TYR A 705 -10.79 -12.90 -6.68
N ASP A 706 -9.61 -12.75 -6.07
CA ASP A 706 -8.52 -13.73 -6.15
C ASP A 706 -7.78 -13.93 -4.80
N PRO A 707 -7.36 -15.17 -4.46
CA PRO A 707 -6.56 -15.44 -3.27
C PRO A 707 -5.18 -14.76 -3.28
N GLY A 708 -4.57 -14.60 -4.45
CA GLY A 708 -3.28 -13.98 -4.68
C GLY A 708 -3.37 -12.47 -4.87
N VAL A 709 -2.23 -11.79 -4.80
CA VAL A 709 -2.09 -10.35 -5.06
C VAL A 709 -1.06 -10.18 -6.18
N GLY A 710 -1.35 -9.30 -7.12
CA GLY A 710 -0.47 -8.98 -8.23
C GLY A 710 -0.46 -10.07 -9.30
N GLY A 711 -0.06 -9.72 -10.53
CA GLY A 711 -0.22 -10.62 -11.66
C GLY A 711 0.60 -11.91 -11.59
N HIS A 712 1.59 -11.99 -10.71
CA HIS A 712 2.44 -13.18 -10.57
C HIS A 712 1.75 -14.34 -9.83
N ARG A 713 0.58 -14.10 -9.21
CA ARG A 713 -0.05 -15.06 -8.30
C ARG A 713 -1.56 -15.22 -8.50
N MET A 714 -2.09 -14.90 -9.69
CA MET A 714 -3.49 -15.18 -10.03
C MET A 714 -3.78 -16.67 -9.79
N GLY A 715 -4.67 -16.96 -8.85
CA GLY A 715 -4.95 -18.29 -8.35
C GLY A 715 -6.35 -18.81 -8.69
N ASP A 716 -7.31 -17.92 -8.97
CA ASP A 716 -8.67 -18.27 -9.36
C ASP A 716 -8.99 -17.68 -10.74
N LEU A 717 -9.65 -18.49 -11.57
CA LEU A 717 -10.04 -18.12 -12.94
C LEU A 717 -11.57 -18.04 -13.10
N ASN A 718 -12.32 -18.32 -12.04
CA ASN A 718 -13.74 -18.66 -12.15
C ASN A 718 -14.65 -17.65 -11.43
N ARG A 719 -14.08 -16.60 -10.84
CA ARG A 719 -14.82 -15.60 -10.08
C ARG A 719 -14.36 -14.19 -10.40
N GLY A 720 -15.27 -13.27 -10.18
CA GLY A 720 -15.08 -11.83 -10.33
C GLY A 720 -16.41 -11.12 -10.07
N ARG A 721 -16.35 -9.92 -9.52
CA ARG A 721 -17.55 -9.23 -9.02
C ARG A 721 -17.56 -7.75 -9.38
N LEU A 722 -18.75 -7.20 -9.56
CA LEU A 722 -19.00 -5.77 -9.61
C LEU A 722 -19.86 -5.37 -8.43
N PHE A 723 -19.44 -4.32 -7.73
CA PHE A 723 -20.22 -3.72 -6.66
C PHE A 723 -20.67 -2.33 -7.07
N ARG A 724 -21.94 -2.00 -6.84
CA ARG A 724 -22.43 -0.62 -6.88
C ARG A 724 -22.41 -0.04 -5.48
N VAL A 725 -21.89 1.18 -5.33
CA VAL A 725 -21.77 1.88 -4.05
C VAL A 725 -22.60 3.16 -4.08
N THR A 726 -23.47 3.30 -3.09
CA THR A 726 -24.43 4.39 -2.93
C THR A 726 -24.44 4.90 -1.47
N PRO A 727 -25.10 6.03 -1.18
CA PRO A 727 -25.32 6.44 0.20
C PRO A 727 -26.11 5.38 0.98
N LYS A 728 -25.82 5.24 2.28
CA LYS A 728 -26.54 4.30 3.13
C LYS A 728 -28.04 4.64 3.18
N GLY A 729 -28.88 3.62 3.00
CA GLY A 729 -30.34 3.76 2.93
C GLY A 729 -30.86 4.16 1.56
N PHE A 730 -30.00 4.28 0.53
CA PHE A 730 -30.43 4.53 -0.83
C PHE A 730 -31.12 3.28 -1.39
N ASN A 731 -32.41 3.39 -1.72
CA ASN A 731 -33.28 2.26 -2.10
C ASN A 731 -34.09 2.55 -3.39
N LYS A 732 -33.56 3.41 -4.27
CA LYS A 732 -34.26 3.86 -5.48
C LYS A 732 -33.95 3.04 -6.74
N GLY A 733 -33.22 1.92 -6.60
CA GLY A 733 -32.72 1.13 -7.74
C GLY A 733 -31.58 1.84 -8.49
N TYR A 734 -31.21 1.34 -9.66
CA TYR A 734 -30.30 2.02 -10.59
C TYR A 734 -31.08 2.73 -11.68
N LYS A 735 -31.06 4.06 -11.64
CA LYS A 735 -31.83 4.90 -12.57
C LYS A 735 -30.92 5.84 -13.30
N VAL A 736 -30.61 5.49 -14.55
CA VAL A 736 -29.78 6.29 -15.43
C VAL A 736 -30.56 7.54 -15.86
N PRO A 737 -30.06 8.76 -15.57
CA PRO A 737 -30.77 9.98 -15.95
C PRO A 737 -30.84 10.14 -17.47
N LYS A 738 -32.06 10.25 -18.01
CA LYS A 738 -32.28 10.51 -19.45
C LYS A 738 -31.71 11.87 -19.83
N GLN A 739 -30.78 11.88 -20.78
CA GLN A 739 -30.17 13.10 -21.32
C GLN A 739 -30.87 13.56 -22.60
N ASN A 740 -30.90 14.87 -22.85
CA ASN A 740 -31.36 15.43 -24.12
C ASN A 740 -30.17 15.91 -24.95
N TYR A 741 -29.66 15.07 -25.84
CA TYR A 741 -28.52 15.41 -26.70
C TYR A 741 -28.91 16.24 -27.95
N ASN A 742 -30.20 16.47 -28.19
CA ASN A 742 -30.70 17.16 -29.38
C ASN A 742 -30.69 18.69 -29.24
N SER A 743 -30.74 19.23 -28.02
CA SER A 743 -30.72 20.68 -27.77
C SER A 743 -29.38 21.14 -27.18
N VAL A 744 -29.04 22.43 -27.39
CA VAL A 744 -27.84 23.03 -26.76
C VAL A 744 -27.99 22.99 -25.23
N ASP A 745 -29.16 23.37 -24.71
CA ASP A 745 -29.40 23.38 -23.25
C ASP A 745 -29.29 21.99 -22.64
N GLY A 746 -29.83 20.96 -23.32
CA GLY A 746 -29.70 19.57 -22.89
C GLY A 746 -28.24 19.10 -22.89
N LEU A 747 -27.44 19.49 -23.88
CA LEU A 747 -26.00 19.20 -23.90
C LEU A 747 -25.23 19.96 -22.81
N ILE A 748 -25.60 21.21 -22.50
CA ILE A 748 -25.02 21.97 -21.38
C ILE A 748 -25.34 21.31 -20.04
N ALA A 749 -26.54 20.72 -19.88
CA ALA A 749 -26.87 19.91 -18.73
C ALA A 749 -26.03 18.62 -18.68
N ALA A 750 -25.89 17.91 -19.81
CA ALA A 750 -25.08 16.69 -19.90
C ALA A 750 -23.60 16.93 -19.61
N LEU A 751 -23.03 18.09 -20.00
CA LEU A 751 -21.64 18.46 -19.68
C LEU A 751 -21.38 18.56 -18.15
N GLN A 752 -22.44 18.74 -17.36
CA GLN A 752 -22.36 18.80 -15.90
C GLN A 752 -22.43 17.41 -15.24
N ASN A 753 -22.81 16.37 -15.97
CA ASN A 753 -22.90 15.01 -15.45
C ASN A 753 -21.55 14.50 -14.90
N PRO A 754 -21.52 13.69 -13.83
CA PRO A 754 -20.27 13.15 -13.29
C PRO A 754 -19.64 12.03 -14.13
N ASN A 755 -20.40 11.35 -14.98
CA ASN A 755 -19.92 10.27 -15.82
C ASN A 755 -19.13 10.79 -17.03
N ASN A 756 -17.97 10.18 -17.31
CA ASN A 756 -17.09 10.58 -18.41
C ASN A 756 -17.73 10.38 -19.79
N SER A 757 -18.47 9.31 -20.02
CA SER A 757 -19.10 9.02 -21.31
C SER A 757 -20.19 10.05 -21.65
N VAL A 758 -21.04 10.43 -20.68
CA VAL A 758 -22.03 11.52 -20.85
C VAL A 758 -21.32 12.84 -21.17
N ARG A 759 -20.23 13.16 -20.45
CA ARG A 759 -19.45 14.38 -20.72
C ARG A 759 -18.76 14.36 -22.08
N HIS A 760 -18.26 13.21 -22.53
CA HIS A 760 -17.67 13.03 -23.86
C HIS A 760 -18.68 13.35 -24.96
N ILE A 761 -19.89 12.78 -24.89
CA ILE A 761 -20.97 13.07 -25.84
C ILE A 761 -21.28 14.57 -25.83
N ALA A 762 -21.50 15.14 -24.65
CA ALA A 762 -21.83 16.55 -24.49
C ALA A 762 -20.76 17.47 -25.10
N PHE A 763 -19.49 17.21 -24.78
CA PHE A 763 -18.35 17.97 -25.26
C PHE A 763 -18.26 17.91 -26.79
N THR A 764 -18.30 16.71 -27.37
CA THR A 764 -18.15 16.48 -28.80
C THR A 764 -19.28 17.14 -29.59
N GLU A 765 -20.53 17.01 -29.14
CA GLU A 765 -21.69 17.61 -29.81
C GLU A 765 -21.75 19.13 -29.65
N LEU A 766 -21.41 19.68 -28.49
CA LEU A 766 -21.31 21.13 -28.29
C LEU A 766 -20.18 21.73 -29.15
N LYS A 767 -19.05 21.02 -29.27
CA LYS A 767 -17.95 21.44 -30.15
C LYS A 767 -18.39 21.49 -31.61
N LYS A 768 -19.10 20.47 -32.11
CA LYS A 768 -19.68 20.45 -33.47
C LYS A 768 -20.63 21.62 -33.73
N ARG A 769 -21.41 22.03 -32.72
CA ARG A 769 -22.34 23.18 -32.82
C ARG A 769 -21.64 24.55 -32.82
N GLY A 770 -20.37 24.62 -32.43
CA GLY A 770 -19.54 25.83 -32.50
C GLY A 770 -20.22 27.07 -31.91
N ALA A 771 -20.40 28.11 -32.73
CA ALA A 771 -20.99 29.38 -32.31
C ALA A 771 -22.39 29.24 -31.65
N ALA A 772 -23.21 28.27 -32.06
CA ALA A 772 -24.54 28.07 -31.48
C ALA A 772 -24.49 27.61 -30.00
N ALA A 773 -23.39 26.98 -29.57
CA ALA A 773 -23.20 26.56 -28.18
C ALA A 773 -22.66 27.69 -27.29
N LYS A 774 -22.12 28.77 -27.87
CA LYS A 774 -21.37 29.81 -27.15
C LYS A 774 -22.17 30.45 -26.02
N ALA A 775 -23.43 30.83 -26.27
CA ALA A 775 -24.25 31.50 -25.26
C ALA A 775 -24.51 30.61 -24.02
N GLY A 776 -24.85 29.34 -24.25
CA GLY A 776 -25.06 28.36 -23.17
C GLY A 776 -23.80 28.09 -22.37
N LEU A 777 -22.66 27.93 -23.06
CA LEU A 777 -21.37 27.75 -22.41
C LEU A 777 -20.93 28.98 -21.63
N GLN A 778 -21.14 30.19 -22.17
CA GLN A 778 -20.82 31.44 -21.49
C GLN A 778 -21.63 31.60 -20.19
N LYS A 779 -22.92 31.23 -20.23
CA LYS A 779 -23.78 31.20 -19.04
C LYS A 779 -23.25 30.22 -18.00
N LEU A 780 -22.85 29.01 -18.41
CA LEU A 780 -22.26 28.02 -17.49
C LEU A 780 -20.93 28.49 -16.91
N ALA A 781 -20.06 29.08 -17.75
CA ALA A 781 -18.77 29.64 -17.36
C ALA A 781 -18.87 30.85 -16.42
N GLY A 782 -19.99 31.57 -16.40
CA GLY A 782 -20.23 32.68 -15.47
C GLY A 782 -20.89 32.26 -14.15
N ASN A 783 -21.83 31.30 -14.20
CA ASN A 783 -22.75 31.05 -13.09
C ASN A 783 -22.59 29.68 -12.41
N GLY A 784 -21.86 28.74 -13.02
CA GLY A 784 -21.69 27.39 -12.47
C GLY A 784 -20.79 27.34 -11.23
N GLN A 785 -20.79 26.19 -10.56
CA GLN A 785 -19.76 25.85 -9.56
C GLN A 785 -18.39 25.70 -10.24
N PRO A 786 -17.26 25.84 -9.52
CA PRO A 786 -15.93 25.91 -10.15
C PRO A 786 -15.63 24.83 -11.19
N ARG A 787 -15.93 23.56 -10.91
CA ARG A 787 -15.73 22.44 -11.86
C ARG A 787 -16.61 22.57 -13.12
N GLN A 788 -17.83 23.06 -12.97
CA GLN A 788 -18.75 23.29 -14.09
C GLN A 788 -18.26 24.46 -14.96
N ARG A 789 -17.80 25.56 -14.33
CA ARG A 789 -17.18 26.68 -15.05
C ARG A 789 -15.95 26.21 -15.82
N ALA A 790 -15.10 25.40 -15.20
CA ALA A 790 -13.90 24.85 -15.83
C ALA A 790 -14.21 24.03 -17.10
N ARG A 791 -15.17 23.10 -17.03
CA ARG A 791 -15.63 22.32 -18.20
C ARG A 791 -16.13 23.21 -19.34
N ALA A 792 -16.88 24.27 -19.02
CA ALA A 792 -17.35 25.22 -20.03
C ALA A 792 -16.20 26.03 -20.66
N LEU A 793 -15.25 26.48 -19.85
CA LEU A 793 -14.09 27.27 -20.30
C LEU A 793 -13.15 26.47 -21.21
N TRP A 794 -12.90 25.19 -20.91
CA TRP A 794 -12.12 24.31 -21.80
C TRP A 794 -12.72 24.24 -23.21
N LEU A 795 -14.05 24.11 -23.30
CA LEU A 795 -14.74 24.02 -24.57
C LEU A 795 -14.88 25.37 -25.27
N LEU A 796 -15.15 26.45 -24.52
CA LEU A 796 -15.20 27.82 -25.04
C LEU A 796 -13.87 28.22 -25.70
N ALA A 797 -12.73 27.77 -25.19
CA ALA A 797 -11.42 28.03 -25.77
C ALA A 797 -11.24 27.38 -27.14
N GLN A 798 -12.04 26.36 -27.46
CA GLN A 798 -12.03 25.62 -28.72
C GLN A 798 -13.11 26.06 -29.71
N ILE A 799 -13.92 27.06 -29.36
CA ILE A 799 -14.84 27.71 -30.29
C ILE A 799 -14.07 28.80 -31.06
N ASP A 800 -14.21 28.80 -32.37
CA ASP A 800 -13.55 29.75 -33.27
C ASP A 800 -13.74 31.20 -32.82
N GLY A 801 -12.64 31.95 -32.75
CA GLY A 801 -12.62 33.35 -32.34
C GLY A 801 -12.82 33.63 -30.84
N ASN A 802 -12.92 32.60 -29.99
CA ASN A 802 -13.27 32.79 -28.57
C ASN A 802 -12.12 32.59 -27.57
N LEU A 803 -10.98 32.04 -28.02
CA LEU A 803 -9.83 31.71 -27.19
C LEU A 803 -9.32 32.87 -26.32
N ALA A 804 -9.08 34.04 -26.90
CA ALA A 804 -8.53 35.19 -26.16
C ALA A 804 -9.47 35.67 -25.04
N SER A 805 -10.78 35.77 -25.32
CA SER A 805 -11.78 36.13 -24.30
C SER A 805 -11.89 35.07 -23.21
N THR A 806 -11.80 33.79 -23.57
CA THR A 806 -11.85 32.69 -22.61
C THR A 806 -10.64 32.68 -21.68
N VAL A 807 -9.43 32.87 -22.20
CA VAL A 807 -8.21 32.97 -21.38
C VAL A 807 -8.32 34.16 -20.42
N LYS A 808 -8.76 35.33 -20.90
CA LYS A 808 -8.96 36.52 -20.05
C LYS A 808 -10.00 36.27 -18.96
N GLN A 809 -11.13 35.64 -19.29
CA GLN A 809 -12.17 35.30 -18.32
C GLN A 809 -11.65 34.33 -17.25
N ALA A 810 -10.95 33.27 -17.67
CA ALA A 810 -10.41 32.27 -16.75
C ALA A 810 -9.34 32.88 -15.81
N ALA A 811 -8.46 33.74 -16.34
CA ALA A 811 -7.43 34.43 -15.58
C ALA A 811 -7.99 35.36 -14.49
N ALA A 812 -9.22 35.86 -14.67
CA ALA A 812 -9.93 36.72 -13.73
C ALA A 812 -10.89 35.97 -12.79
N ASP A 813 -10.98 34.63 -12.86
CA ASP A 813 -11.94 33.87 -12.04
C ASP A 813 -11.55 33.94 -10.54
N LYS A 814 -12.56 33.88 -9.67
CA LYS A 814 -12.37 33.84 -8.21
C LYS A 814 -11.68 32.57 -7.72
N ASP A 815 -11.81 31.46 -8.45
CA ASP A 815 -11.20 30.18 -8.12
C ASP A 815 -9.75 30.09 -8.64
N GLU A 816 -8.80 29.82 -7.74
CA GLU A 816 -7.38 29.72 -8.08
C GLU A 816 -7.07 28.60 -9.10
N ASN A 817 -7.84 27.51 -9.11
CA ASN A 817 -7.63 26.43 -10.07
C ASN A 817 -8.05 26.87 -11.48
N ILE A 818 -9.07 27.72 -11.61
CA ILE A 818 -9.49 28.27 -12.90
C ILE A 818 -8.49 29.32 -13.40
N ARG A 819 -7.95 30.17 -12.52
CA ARG A 819 -6.87 31.09 -12.89
C ARG A 819 -5.62 30.34 -13.36
N GLY A 820 -5.22 29.28 -12.66
CA GLY A 820 -4.14 28.39 -13.10
C GLY A 820 -4.46 27.68 -14.42
N MET A 821 -5.70 27.23 -14.60
CA MET A 821 -6.18 26.63 -15.85
C MET A 821 -6.12 27.59 -17.05
N ALA A 822 -6.21 28.90 -16.85
CA ALA A 822 -6.04 29.89 -17.92
C ALA A 822 -4.66 29.76 -18.61
N LEU A 823 -3.60 29.52 -17.82
CA LEU A 823 -2.25 29.26 -18.32
C LEU A 823 -2.16 27.92 -19.05
N ARG A 824 -2.85 26.89 -18.56
CA ARG A 824 -2.93 25.58 -19.24
C ARG A 824 -3.62 25.71 -20.60
N ILE A 825 -4.75 26.41 -20.68
CA ILE A 825 -5.46 26.71 -21.94
C ILE A 825 -4.51 27.45 -22.89
N ALA A 826 -3.89 28.54 -22.43
CA ALA A 826 -2.97 29.33 -23.25
C ALA A 826 -1.84 28.46 -23.84
N ARG A 827 -1.20 27.61 -23.03
CA ARG A 827 -0.13 26.70 -23.47
C ARG A 827 -0.61 25.64 -24.46
N GLN A 828 -1.75 24.99 -24.18
CA GLN A 828 -2.28 23.95 -25.07
C GLN A 828 -2.59 24.50 -26.48
N HIS A 829 -3.06 25.76 -26.53
CA HIS A 829 -3.39 26.49 -27.75
C HIS A 829 -2.23 27.31 -28.33
N LYS A 830 -1.02 27.21 -27.77
CA LYS A 830 0.19 27.93 -28.23
C LYS A 830 0.04 29.46 -28.28
N VAL A 831 -0.72 30.02 -27.33
CA VAL A 831 -0.80 31.48 -27.11
C VAL A 831 0.49 31.95 -26.43
N ASP A 832 0.97 33.15 -26.75
CA ASP A 832 2.04 33.78 -25.99
C ASP A 832 1.62 33.97 -24.53
N VAL A 833 2.30 33.24 -23.64
CA VAL A 833 2.00 33.21 -22.21
C VAL A 833 2.61 34.38 -21.45
N ILE A 834 3.55 35.12 -22.03
CA ILE A 834 4.31 36.16 -21.30
C ILE A 834 3.42 37.27 -20.74
N PRO A 835 2.44 37.83 -21.49
CA PRO A 835 1.50 38.80 -20.93
C PRO A 835 0.70 38.24 -19.74
N LEU A 836 0.24 36.99 -19.84
CA LEU A 836 -0.55 36.33 -18.82
C LEU A 836 0.28 36.01 -17.56
N VAL A 837 1.52 35.54 -17.74
CA VAL A 837 2.47 35.34 -16.63
C VAL A 837 2.80 36.66 -15.95
N ARG A 838 2.98 37.75 -16.70
CA ARG A 838 3.24 39.08 -16.12
C ARG A 838 2.11 39.53 -15.20
N GLU A 839 0.86 39.31 -15.62
CA GLU A 839 -0.34 39.58 -14.84
C GLU A 839 -0.42 38.70 -13.59
N LEU A 840 -0.23 37.39 -13.73
CA LEU A 840 -0.46 36.40 -12.68
C LEU A 840 0.75 36.10 -11.78
N ALA A 841 1.95 36.59 -12.11
CA ALA A 841 3.15 36.32 -11.30
C ALA A 841 3.08 36.89 -9.88
N GLY A 842 2.19 37.87 -9.64
CA GLY A 842 1.90 38.42 -8.33
C GLY A 842 0.67 37.82 -7.63
N ASP A 843 0.03 36.80 -8.20
CA ASP A 843 -1.18 36.20 -7.63
C ASP A 843 -0.92 35.73 -6.19
N PRO A 844 -1.86 35.96 -5.24
CA PRO A 844 -1.69 35.49 -3.86
C PRO A 844 -1.61 33.97 -3.76
N SER A 845 -2.20 33.24 -4.71
CA SER A 845 -2.20 31.78 -4.72
C SER A 845 -0.85 31.22 -5.22
N PRO A 846 -0.16 30.40 -4.41
CA PRO A 846 1.02 29.67 -4.87
C PRO A 846 0.68 28.64 -5.98
N VAL A 847 -0.57 28.18 -6.08
CA VAL A 847 -1.04 27.30 -7.16
C VAL A 847 -1.01 28.03 -8.51
N VAL A 848 -1.49 29.28 -8.55
CA VAL A 848 -1.44 30.10 -9.77
C VAL A 848 0.00 30.43 -10.15
N ARG A 849 0.82 30.82 -9.17
CA ARG A 849 2.25 31.09 -9.39
C ARG A 849 3.02 29.85 -9.86
N ARG A 850 2.65 28.64 -9.42
CA ARG A 850 3.19 27.37 -9.96
C ARG A 850 2.88 27.21 -11.43
N GLU A 851 1.64 27.44 -11.85
CA GLU A 851 1.28 27.34 -13.27
C GLU A 851 1.99 28.41 -14.12
N CYS A 852 2.28 29.59 -13.56
CA CYS A 852 3.11 30.60 -14.22
C CYS A 852 4.52 30.06 -14.49
N LEU A 853 5.12 29.37 -13.52
CA LEU A 853 6.44 28.75 -13.66
C LEU A 853 6.42 27.65 -14.73
N ILE A 854 5.45 26.74 -14.69
CA ILE A 854 5.31 25.68 -15.70
C ILE A 854 5.11 26.30 -17.10
N ALA A 855 4.42 27.44 -17.22
CA ALA A 855 4.25 28.16 -18.48
C ALA A 855 5.54 28.78 -19.03
N LEU A 856 6.50 29.12 -18.18
CA LEU A 856 7.80 29.66 -18.61
C LEU A 856 8.76 28.59 -19.13
N ARG A 857 8.48 27.30 -18.90
CA ARG A 857 9.33 26.20 -19.37
C ARG A 857 9.51 26.26 -20.88
N HIS A 858 10.78 26.29 -21.33
CA HIS A 858 11.19 26.39 -22.75
C HIS A 858 10.64 27.63 -23.48
N ASN A 859 10.30 28.69 -22.74
CA ASN A 859 9.94 29.97 -23.34
C ASN A 859 11.20 30.83 -23.56
N ASP A 860 11.48 31.19 -24.81
CA ASP A 860 12.70 31.93 -25.19
C ASP A 860 12.53 33.45 -25.20
N ASN A 861 11.41 33.98 -24.66
CA ASN A 861 11.20 35.42 -24.59
C ASN A 861 12.20 36.05 -23.59
N LYS A 862 12.80 37.18 -23.99
CA LYS A 862 13.77 37.93 -23.16
C LYS A 862 13.25 38.36 -21.78
N ASP A 863 11.94 38.45 -21.60
CA ASP A 863 11.32 38.82 -20.33
C ASP A 863 11.16 37.62 -19.37
N ALA A 864 11.26 36.38 -19.87
CA ALA A 864 11.04 35.17 -19.09
C ALA A 864 11.99 35.05 -17.88
N PRO A 865 13.31 35.31 -17.98
CA PRO A 865 14.21 35.28 -16.83
C PRO A 865 13.82 36.26 -15.71
N ALA A 866 13.36 37.47 -16.07
CA ALA A 866 12.96 38.49 -15.10
C ALA A 866 11.64 38.12 -14.39
N LEU A 867 10.68 37.56 -15.13
CA LEU A 867 9.43 37.03 -14.57
C LEU A 867 9.69 35.83 -13.66
N TRP A 868 10.59 34.93 -14.06
CA TRP A 868 11.03 33.82 -13.22
C TRP A 868 11.70 34.31 -11.95
N ALA A 869 12.59 35.31 -12.02
CA ALA A 869 13.23 35.91 -10.85
C ALA A 869 12.22 36.50 -9.85
N LYS A 870 11.17 37.18 -10.35
CA LYS A 870 10.06 37.67 -9.52
C LYS A 870 9.35 36.53 -8.78
N LEU A 871 9.06 35.43 -9.48
CA LEU A 871 8.45 34.23 -8.91
C LEU A 871 9.38 33.53 -7.91
N ALA A 872 10.67 33.40 -8.23
CA ALA A 872 11.69 32.83 -7.34
C ALA A 872 11.79 33.59 -6.01
N ASN A 873 11.69 34.92 -6.03
CA ASN A 873 11.67 35.74 -4.82
C ASN A 873 10.40 35.55 -3.96
N ALA A 874 9.36 34.89 -4.47
CA ALA A 874 8.16 34.51 -3.71
C ALA A 874 8.27 33.14 -3.04
N HIS A 875 9.37 32.39 -3.24
CA HIS A 875 9.61 31.13 -2.53
C HIS A 875 9.81 31.39 -1.03
N ASP A 876 9.08 30.65 -0.20
CA ASP A 876 9.05 30.86 1.25
C ASP A 876 10.12 30.07 2.02
N GLY A 877 10.90 29.22 1.32
CA GLY A 877 11.90 28.33 1.92
C GLY A 877 11.33 27.08 2.58
N LYS A 878 10.07 26.72 2.28
CA LYS A 878 9.40 25.53 2.83
C LYS A 878 8.68 24.74 1.75
N ASP A 879 8.12 25.41 0.76
CA ASP A 879 7.29 24.80 -0.28
C ASP A 879 8.12 24.06 -1.33
N ARG A 880 8.29 22.74 -1.14
CA ARG A 880 9.02 21.90 -2.09
C ARG A 880 8.32 21.78 -3.44
N TRP A 881 7.00 21.92 -3.53
CA TRP A 881 6.29 21.88 -4.81
C TRP A 881 6.61 23.12 -5.64
N TYR A 882 6.60 24.30 -5.00
CA TYR A 882 6.96 25.55 -5.65
C TYR A 882 8.43 25.54 -6.12
N LEU A 883 9.32 25.02 -5.27
CA LEU A 883 10.74 24.88 -5.59
C LEU A 883 10.98 23.99 -6.80
N GLU A 884 10.25 22.88 -6.94
CA GLU A 884 10.37 22.03 -8.12
C GLU A 884 9.79 22.69 -9.38
N ALA A 885 8.70 23.45 -9.27
CA ALA A 885 8.17 24.22 -10.40
C ALA A 885 9.17 25.29 -10.89
N LEU A 886 9.90 25.94 -9.98
CA LEU A 886 11.00 26.86 -10.33
C LEU A 886 12.06 26.15 -11.19
N GLY A 887 12.42 24.94 -10.77
CA GLY A 887 13.40 24.13 -11.49
C GLY A 887 12.92 23.59 -12.83
N LEU A 888 11.61 23.30 -12.98
CA LEU A 888 11.01 22.93 -14.27
C LEU A 888 10.97 24.12 -15.24
N ALA A 889 10.67 25.31 -14.74
CA ALA A 889 10.61 26.53 -15.54
C ALA A 889 11.96 26.90 -16.17
N ALA A 890 13.05 26.66 -15.42
CA ALA A 890 14.41 27.00 -15.84
C ALA A 890 15.06 25.93 -16.74
N ASP A 891 14.39 24.82 -17.03
CA ASP A 891 14.93 23.70 -17.83
C ASP A 891 15.50 24.19 -19.17
N LYS A 892 16.76 23.86 -19.47
CA LYS A 892 17.57 24.31 -20.62
C LYS A 892 17.96 25.80 -20.64
N GLN A 893 17.55 26.59 -19.65
CA GLN A 893 17.82 28.03 -19.53
C GLN A 893 18.32 28.40 -18.13
N GLU A 894 18.94 27.46 -17.41
CA GLU A 894 19.19 27.57 -15.98
C GLU A 894 20.10 28.75 -15.63
N ASN A 895 21.20 28.95 -16.35
CA ASN A 895 22.11 30.07 -16.10
C ASN A 895 21.42 31.43 -16.29
N ALA A 896 20.65 31.59 -17.37
CA ALA A 896 19.98 32.86 -17.66
C ALA A 896 18.97 33.23 -16.56
N PHE A 897 18.18 32.25 -16.11
CA PHE A 897 17.16 32.44 -15.07
C PHE A 897 17.81 32.67 -13.69
N PHE A 898 18.84 31.87 -13.37
CA PHE A 898 19.59 32.00 -12.13
C PHE A 898 20.30 33.35 -12.02
N ASP A 899 20.96 33.82 -13.09
CA ASP A 899 21.66 35.11 -13.13
C ASP A 899 20.70 36.30 -12.99
N ALA A 900 19.50 36.21 -13.58
CA ALA A 900 18.47 37.23 -13.41
C ALA A 900 17.99 37.30 -11.94
N TRP A 901 17.83 36.15 -11.29
CA TRP A 901 17.39 36.09 -9.90
C TRP A 901 18.46 36.58 -8.92
N VAL A 902 19.71 36.12 -9.04
CA VAL A 902 20.80 36.50 -8.13
C VAL A 902 20.96 38.01 -7.99
N LYS A 903 20.72 38.78 -9.07
CA LYS A 903 20.75 40.26 -9.06
C LYS A 903 19.75 40.91 -8.08
N THR A 904 18.68 40.21 -7.74
CA THR A 904 17.58 40.72 -6.89
C THR A 904 17.38 39.90 -5.62
N ALA A 905 18.06 38.75 -5.50
CA ALA A 905 17.85 37.78 -4.44
C ALA A 905 18.43 38.23 -3.10
N LYS A 906 17.70 37.93 -2.01
CA LYS A 906 18.25 38.00 -0.65
C LYS A 906 19.00 36.72 -0.30
N LEU A 907 20.27 36.65 -0.70
CA LEU A 907 21.16 35.51 -0.45
C LEU A 907 21.38 35.26 1.05
N GLY A 908 21.78 34.02 1.40
CA GLY A 908 22.03 33.61 2.78
C GLY A 908 20.77 33.32 3.62
N THR A 909 19.59 33.33 3.00
CA THR A 909 18.32 32.91 3.61
C THR A 909 18.01 31.45 3.29
N PRO A 910 17.19 30.75 4.11
CA PRO A 910 16.73 29.39 3.78
C PRO A 910 16.07 29.28 2.41
N ALA A 911 15.24 30.26 2.02
CA ALA A 911 14.60 30.32 0.72
C ALA A 911 15.61 30.44 -0.44
N ALA A 912 16.62 31.31 -0.31
CA ALA A 912 17.66 31.41 -1.33
C ALA A 912 18.50 30.13 -1.42
N ASN A 913 18.84 29.50 -0.29
CA ASN A 913 19.60 28.26 -0.26
C ASN A 913 18.85 27.10 -0.92
N ASP A 914 17.52 27.08 -0.84
CA ASP A 914 16.67 26.13 -1.54
C ASP A 914 16.75 26.28 -3.05
N ILE A 915 16.67 27.50 -3.56
CA ILE A 915 16.78 27.80 -5.00
C ILE A 915 18.18 27.44 -5.51
N ILE A 916 19.22 27.78 -4.76
CA ILE A 916 20.62 27.38 -5.06
C ILE A 916 20.76 25.86 -5.05
N TRP A 917 20.15 25.15 -4.10
CA TRP A 917 20.13 23.69 -4.05
C TRP A 917 19.43 23.06 -5.25
N ARG A 918 18.36 23.70 -5.76
CA ARG A 918 17.60 23.19 -6.90
C ARG A 918 18.26 23.49 -8.25
N ASN A 919 19.11 24.50 -8.33
CA ASN A 919 19.71 24.97 -9.57
C ASN A 919 20.53 23.87 -10.28
N ARG A 920 20.36 23.75 -11.60
CA ARG A 920 21.14 22.84 -12.47
C ARG A 920 22.15 23.56 -13.35
N GLY A 921 22.12 24.89 -13.40
CA GLY A 921 23.08 25.70 -14.16
C GLY A 921 24.48 25.71 -13.54
N THR A 922 25.51 25.91 -14.35
CA THR A 922 26.92 25.94 -13.91
C THR A 922 27.20 27.08 -12.93
N HIS A 923 26.50 28.21 -13.06
CA HIS A 923 26.73 29.41 -12.23
C HIS A 923 26.36 29.22 -10.74
N GLY A 924 25.47 28.28 -10.41
CA GLY A 924 25.11 27.99 -9.02
C GLY A 924 26.17 27.22 -8.23
N ALA A 925 27.18 26.65 -8.90
CA ALA A 925 28.22 25.85 -8.24
C ALA A 925 29.00 26.66 -7.20
N LYS A 926 29.37 27.91 -7.52
CA LYS A 926 30.02 28.83 -6.57
C LYS A 926 29.18 29.01 -5.30
N HIS A 927 27.88 29.24 -5.46
CA HIS A 927 26.96 29.48 -4.35
C HIS A 927 26.74 28.23 -3.49
N LEU A 928 26.71 27.03 -4.09
CA LEU A 928 26.69 25.78 -3.32
C LEU A 928 27.96 25.62 -2.48
N ALA A 929 29.14 25.94 -3.04
CA ALA A 929 30.38 25.93 -2.27
C ALA A 929 30.37 26.98 -1.14
N ASP A 930 29.80 28.17 -1.36
CA ASP A 930 29.64 29.21 -0.32
C ASP A 930 28.79 28.67 0.85
N ILE A 931 27.69 27.97 0.55
CA ILE A 931 26.83 27.35 1.56
C ILE A 931 27.60 26.23 2.31
N ILE A 932 28.26 25.32 1.59
CA ILE A 932 28.95 24.17 2.21
C ILE A 932 30.09 24.60 3.16
N LEU A 933 30.82 25.65 2.78
CA LEU A 933 31.95 26.18 3.54
C LEU A 933 31.52 27.15 4.66
N SER A 934 30.27 27.61 4.65
CA SER A 934 29.74 28.49 5.68
C SER A 934 29.74 27.82 7.06
N LYS A 935 30.21 28.55 8.08
CA LYS A 935 30.11 28.12 9.49
C LYS A 935 28.66 27.99 9.97
N LYS A 936 27.69 28.61 9.27
CA LYS A 936 26.26 28.51 9.59
C LYS A 936 25.64 27.19 9.13
N THR A 937 26.27 26.49 8.19
CA THR A 937 25.76 25.22 7.65
C THR A 937 26.26 24.06 8.50
N THR A 938 25.31 23.37 9.14
CA THR A 938 25.61 22.27 10.04
C THR A 938 26.17 21.06 9.28
N ALA A 939 26.93 20.21 9.96
CA ALA A 939 27.45 18.97 9.35
C ALA A 939 26.34 18.06 8.79
N ALA A 940 25.14 18.09 9.39
CA ALA A 940 23.98 17.32 8.93
C ALA A 940 23.38 17.86 7.61
N GLU A 941 23.54 19.15 7.33
CA GLU A 941 23.01 19.79 6.11
C GLU A 941 23.97 19.69 4.92
N LYS A 942 25.29 19.62 5.17
CA LYS A 942 26.31 19.59 4.10
C LYS A 942 26.07 18.50 3.04
N PRO A 943 25.67 17.25 3.37
CA PRO A 943 25.38 16.23 2.37
C PRO A 943 24.34 16.67 1.34
N ARG A 944 23.30 17.41 1.76
CA ARG A 944 22.25 17.91 0.85
C ARG A 944 22.82 18.78 -0.27
N TYR A 945 23.69 19.74 0.08
CA TYR A 945 24.28 20.67 -0.88
C TYR A 945 25.40 20.01 -1.70
N LEU A 946 26.17 19.09 -1.10
CA LEU A 946 27.13 18.27 -1.84
C LEU A 946 26.43 17.41 -2.90
N ARG A 947 25.27 16.80 -2.55
CA ARG A 947 24.48 16.03 -3.51
C ARG A 947 23.96 16.88 -4.67
N ALA A 948 23.63 18.16 -4.44
CA ALA A 948 23.19 19.05 -5.51
C ALA A 948 24.26 19.29 -6.58
N MET A 949 25.55 19.23 -6.22
CA MET A 949 26.64 19.34 -7.20
C MET A 949 26.59 18.23 -8.27
N ASP A 950 26.06 17.05 -7.95
CA ASP A 950 25.92 15.95 -8.92
C ASP A 950 24.97 16.29 -10.07
N PHE A 951 24.06 17.25 -9.85
CA PHE A 951 23.05 17.70 -10.82
C PHE A 951 23.48 18.92 -11.63
N ILE A 952 24.66 19.48 -11.34
CA ILE A 952 25.28 20.51 -12.17
C ILE A 952 26.17 19.83 -13.22
N PRO A 953 26.03 20.16 -14.52
CA PRO A 953 26.90 19.64 -15.58
C PRO A 953 28.38 19.88 -15.31
N LYS A 954 29.23 19.00 -15.86
CA LYS A 954 30.68 19.18 -15.80
C LYS A 954 31.06 20.51 -16.47
N SER A 955 31.81 21.33 -15.75
CA SER A 955 32.17 22.71 -16.13
C SER A 955 33.32 23.21 -15.26
N LYS A 956 34.01 24.27 -15.72
CA LYS A 956 35.08 24.90 -14.95
C LYS A 956 34.56 25.44 -13.62
N GLU A 957 33.38 26.06 -13.61
CA GLU A 957 32.75 26.62 -12.42
C GLU A 957 32.49 25.55 -11.35
N LYS A 958 32.06 24.35 -11.78
CA LYS A 958 31.87 23.20 -10.89
C LYS A 958 33.19 22.67 -10.36
N ASP A 959 34.19 22.50 -11.23
CA ASP A 959 35.51 22.00 -10.84
C ASP A 959 36.20 22.95 -9.84
N ASP A 960 36.13 24.26 -10.08
CA ASP A 960 36.65 25.29 -9.17
C ASP A 960 35.92 25.26 -7.81
N ALA A 961 34.58 25.12 -7.81
CA ALA A 961 33.79 25.02 -6.60
C ALA A 961 34.14 23.77 -5.77
N LEU A 962 34.32 22.61 -6.42
CA LEU A 962 34.73 21.36 -5.77
C LEU A 962 36.16 21.45 -5.23
N ALA A 963 37.10 22.04 -5.98
CA ALA A 963 38.45 22.28 -5.51
C ALA A 963 38.46 23.15 -4.24
N ARG A 964 37.65 24.23 -4.22
CA ARG A 964 37.51 25.09 -3.05
C ARG A 964 36.95 24.37 -1.83
N ILE A 965 36.00 23.45 -2.02
CA ILE A 965 35.43 22.62 -0.94
C ILE A 965 36.48 21.64 -0.40
N ALA A 966 37.25 21.01 -1.28
CA ALA A 966 38.18 19.94 -0.92
C ALA A 966 39.47 20.45 -0.26
N LEU A 967 40.02 21.56 -0.75
CA LEU A 967 41.34 22.06 -0.34
C LEU A 967 41.27 23.06 0.83
N GLY A 968 40.08 23.57 1.17
CA GLY A 968 39.98 24.87 1.85
C GLY A 968 40.45 25.97 0.90
N ALA A 969 40.17 27.25 1.19
CA ALA A 969 40.53 28.32 0.25
C ALA A 969 42.02 28.26 -0.13
N LEU A 970 42.34 28.10 -1.43
CA LEU A 970 43.39 28.94 -2.01
C LEU A 970 42.74 30.32 -2.05
N GLU A 971 43.10 31.20 -1.11
CA GLU A 971 42.67 32.60 -1.15
C GLU A 971 43.06 33.25 -2.48
#